data_AF-A0A419K8L0-F1
#
_entry.id   AF-A0A419K8L0-F1
#
_cell.length_a   1.000
_cell.length_b   1.000
_cell.length_c   1.000
_cell.angle_alpha   90.00
_cell.angle_beta   90.00
_cell.angle_gamma   90.00
#
_symmetry.space_group_name_H-M   'P 1'
#
loop_
_entity.id
_entity.type
_entity.pdbx_description
1 polymer ?
#
loop_
_entity_poly.entity_id
_entity_poly.type
_entity_poly.pdbx_seq_one_letter_code
_entity_poly.pdbx_strand_id
1 'polypeptide(L)'
;MFDYIVVVVRDDSEVKMLERSLLREDVLLGTILVPVSESGWNGAAGNGLGTLFAIENASNALGKDLLKEVKQGNSVLIVHTAGEGTRNILARTCKNKAFVEVPKLTILDGVIKQLQDFAIPSRIMVAWGDQFLFFEEKPEDIKKCAQSTHVMLFGLRTVLTEEVASKYGIQIVKCGEGEGCKLLDFDDSRNYERVKKKLQTRGGNEVMVNLGIFTMSGVLAERMFDAFNDNLKKREGKFSSDTLWQLWISPEPEAEADYWLRERADSIKNELLRADSLAVIKSFALSNGTAWLDFGTNKSYYEGVMKILADDEVGRRFRAFLGVEVSSIKNGCVVLDSVYEHAAFERGVVKHCIISSSTAKYAQLEQACVINSKLNRIQGKRCVVYNVIDHASIEIEDCILVDVFHPNKGRIRLKMRIGEEMGAKEKWWVSRLPGNDFSLSEVADLMRSVSEDEIAETKKMFADVGETVIEQPIKIIPFIENKPWGFELWCASPRNYCAFETSGVVQKFTLDELTCLFPEKLLGDVKSEKFPLIVKIIKADENLSVQVHPDDAYARSLGDVFGKEEAWHVLERSKEAKIYLGFKNFMNAENFKEAVKREEFLSCLNAFEAHVGDSYHIPAGVIHALGAGIKVYEVSTASESTFRIYDYGRGRELHLKDAMRVVRFDGEGYGRGLKMVHKLLRKEEGYEEYQLLKGSGFELRLLKVQGEVKVYTAGKLRVLTCVHGRVTLVSKLHTNTAELSLATTDTVLVPACVESFEMSGDGEVVVAISSITPGGSTSPHDV
;
A
#
# COMPACT_ATOMS: atom_id res chain seq x y z
N MET A 1 -36.06 4.07 -11.80
CA MET A 1 -34.70 3.98 -12.39
C MET A 1 -34.41 5.32 -13.04
N PHE A 2 -33.18 5.81 -12.95
CA PHE A 2 -32.78 7.08 -13.56
C PHE A 2 -32.54 6.92 -15.07
N ASP A 3 -32.59 8.03 -15.82
CA ASP A 3 -32.25 8.06 -17.24
C ASP A 3 -30.72 8.26 -17.41
N TYR A 4 -30.10 9.05 -16.53
CA TYR A 4 -28.66 9.25 -16.45
C TYR A 4 -28.13 9.16 -15.01
N ILE A 5 -26.95 8.58 -14.83
CA ILE A 5 -26.14 8.66 -13.60
C ILE A 5 -24.82 9.34 -13.94
N VAL A 6 -24.59 10.52 -13.37
CA VAL A 6 -23.30 11.21 -13.42
C VAL A 6 -22.50 10.84 -12.17
N VAL A 7 -21.31 10.28 -12.34
CA VAL A 7 -20.39 9.99 -11.21
C VAL A 7 -19.25 10.99 -11.26
N VAL A 8 -19.17 11.84 -10.25
CA VAL A 8 -18.13 12.87 -10.14
C VAL A 8 -16.93 12.27 -9.41
N VAL A 9 -15.83 12.15 -10.14
CA VAL A 9 -14.55 11.59 -9.71
C VAL A 9 -13.45 12.64 -9.74
N ARG A 10 -12.29 12.37 -9.14
CA ARG A 10 -11.24 13.38 -8.95
C ARG A 10 -10.48 13.68 -10.23
N ASP A 11 -10.13 12.65 -10.99
CA ASP A 11 -9.26 12.76 -12.16
C ASP A 11 -9.60 11.77 -13.28
N ASP A 12 -8.97 11.97 -14.43
CA ASP A 12 -9.27 11.25 -15.67
C ASP A 12 -8.78 9.78 -15.65
N SER A 13 -8.05 9.34 -14.61
CA SER A 13 -7.75 7.92 -14.39
C SER A 13 -8.91 7.21 -13.71
N GLU A 14 -9.59 7.87 -12.77
CA GLU A 14 -10.84 7.38 -12.16
C GLU A 14 -11.98 7.34 -13.19
N VAL A 15 -12.03 8.29 -14.14
CA VAL A 15 -12.97 8.26 -15.27
C VAL A 15 -12.76 6.99 -16.11
N LYS A 16 -11.53 6.77 -16.59
CA LYS A 16 -11.19 5.58 -17.41
C LYS A 16 -11.39 4.27 -16.66
N MET A 17 -11.20 4.26 -15.34
CA MET A 17 -11.50 3.11 -14.50
C MET A 17 -13.00 2.78 -14.57
N LEU A 18 -13.89 3.77 -14.41
CA LEU A 18 -15.35 3.58 -14.48
C LEU A 18 -15.87 3.31 -15.90
N GLU A 19 -15.21 3.81 -16.95
CA GLU A 19 -15.54 3.49 -18.35
C GLU A 19 -15.23 2.03 -18.71
N ARG A 20 -14.16 1.46 -18.13
CA ARG A 20 -13.75 0.05 -18.33
C ARG A 20 -14.47 -0.90 -17.38
N SER A 21 -14.60 -0.50 -16.12
CA SER A 21 -15.31 -1.24 -15.08
C SER A 21 -16.81 -0.98 -15.21
N LEU A 22 -17.45 -1.70 -16.13
CA LEU A 22 -18.90 -1.74 -16.27
C LEU A 22 -19.56 -1.93 -14.89
N LEU A 23 -20.13 -0.85 -14.33
CA LEU A 23 -20.97 -0.95 -13.14
C LEU A 23 -22.10 -1.93 -13.45
N ARG A 24 -22.37 -2.81 -12.48
CA ARG A 24 -23.11 -4.05 -12.72
C ARG A 24 -24.49 -3.78 -13.32
N GLU A 25 -25.00 -4.69 -14.16
CA GLU A 25 -26.34 -4.55 -14.75
C GLU A 25 -27.44 -4.46 -13.66
N ASP A 26 -27.27 -5.13 -12.51
CA ASP A 26 -28.18 -5.04 -11.34
C ASP A 26 -28.00 -3.78 -10.47
N VAL A 27 -27.11 -2.86 -10.88
CA VAL A 27 -26.86 -1.54 -10.29
C VAL A 27 -27.31 -0.43 -11.26
N LEU A 28 -26.91 -0.54 -12.54
CA LEU A 28 -27.29 0.43 -13.57
C LEU A 28 -28.73 0.27 -14.09
N LEU A 29 -29.27 -0.95 -14.14
CA LEU A 29 -30.65 -1.24 -14.57
C LEU A 29 -31.06 -0.60 -15.92
N GLY A 30 -30.10 -0.41 -16.83
CA GLY A 30 -30.30 0.24 -18.14
C GLY A 30 -30.12 1.77 -18.16
N THR A 31 -29.83 2.41 -17.02
CA THR A 31 -29.48 3.83 -16.93
C THR A 31 -28.14 4.14 -17.64
N ILE A 32 -28.03 5.31 -18.28
CA ILE A 32 -26.80 5.77 -18.92
C ILE A 32 -25.80 6.27 -17.85
N LEU A 33 -24.67 5.58 -17.70
CA LEU A 33 -23.57 6.00 -16.84
C LEU A 33 -22.69 7.05 -17.53
N VAL A 34 -22.33 8.12 -16.81
CA VAL A 34 -21.49 9.22 -17.30
C VAL A 34 -20.45 9.61 -16.22
N PRO A 35 -19.26 8.98 -16.19
CA PRO A 35 -18.20 9.36 -15.27
C PRO A 35 -17.56 10.69 -15.72
N VAL A 36 -17.32 11.61 -14.78
CA VAL A 36 -16.76 12.95 -15.06
C VAL A 36 -15.76 13.38 -13.99
N SER A 37 -14.66 14.00 -14.39
CA SER A 37 -13.62 14.49 -13.46
C SER A 37 -13.88 15.92 -12.96
N GLU A 38 -13.50 16.20 -11.70
CA GLU A 38 -13.40 17.57 -11.15
C GLU A 38 -12.01 18.20 -11.38
N SER A 39 -11.01 17.43 -11.84
CA SER A 39 -9.61 17.83 -12.14
C SER A 39 -9.46 19.13 -12.95
N GLY A 40 -10.45 19.46 -13.78
CA GLY A 40 -10.48 20.70 -14.56
C GLY A 40 -10.77 21.97 -13.76
N TRP A 41 -11.07 21.88 -12.45
CA TRP A 41 -11.43 23.01 -11.59
C TRP A 41 -10.24 23.61 -10.83
N ASN A 42 -10.17 24.94 -10.77
CA ASN A 42 -9.13 25.68 -10.06
C ASN A 42 -9.46 25.76 -8.56
N GLY A 43 -9.11 24.71 -7.82
CA GLY A 43 -9.27 24.62 -6.36
C GLY A 43 -10.43 23.73 -5.94
N ALA A 44 -11.07 24.03 -4.81
CA ALA A 44 -12.17 23.23 -4.28
C ALA A 44 -13.53 23.85 -4.63
N ALA A 45 -14.21 23.32 -5.65
CA ALA A 45 -15.52 23.81 -6.10
C ALA A 45 -16.60 23.78 -5.01
N GLY A 46 -16.58 22.74 -4.16
CA GLY A 46 -17.70 22.40 -3.27
C GLY A 46 -18.88 21.79 -4.04
N ASN A 47 -19.81 21.15 -3.34
CA ASN A 47 -20.93 20.44 -3.98
C ASN A 47 -21.93 21.39 -4.69
N GLY A 48 -21.88 22.70 -4.47
CA GLY A 48 -22.64 23.69 -5.22
C GLY A 48 -22.10 23.87 -6.63
N LEU A 49 -20.94 24.52 -6.78
CA LEU A 49 -20.31 24.73 -8.11
C LEU A 49 -19.90 23.41 -8.77
N GLY A 50 -19.45 22.42 -7.98
CA GLY A 50 -19.07 21.10 -8.47
C GLY A 50 -20.23 20.32 -9.09
N THR A 51 -21.47 20.48 -8.60
CA THR A 51 -22.65 19.88 -9.25
C THR A 51 -22.91 20.51 -10.62
N LEU A 52 -22.79 21.84 -10.72
CA LEU A 52 -22.98 22.54 -12.00
C LEU A 52 -21.87 22.18 -12.99
N PHE A 53 -20.61 22.14 -12.55
CA PHE A 53 -19.48 21.72 -13.37
C PHE A 53 -19.59 20.24 -13.81
N ALA A 54 -20.09 19.36 -12.94
CA ALA A 54 -20.38 17.97 -13.31
C ALA A 54 -21.47 17.86 -14.41
N ILE A 55 -22.49 18.72 -14.37
CA ILE A 55 -23.53 18.78 -15.42
C ILE A 55 -22.95 19.31 -16.74
N GLU A 56 -22.04 20.29 -16.70
CA GLU A 56 -21.31 20.78 -17.89
C GLU A 56 -20.45 19.65 -18.49
N ASN A 57 -19.61 19.00 -17.68
CA ASN A 57 -18.74 17.91 -18.13
C ASN A 57 -19.54 16.70 -18.63
N ALA A 58 -20.65 16.34 -17.98
CA ALA A 58 -21.52 15.25 -18.42
C ALA A 58 -22.23 15.58 -19.73
N SER A 59 -22.64 16.84 -19.93
CA SER A 59 -23.23 17.29 -21.19
C SER A 59 -22.23 17.21 -22.35
N ASN A 60 -20.98 17.60 -22.09
CA ASN A 60 -19.88 17.47 -23.06
C ASN A 60 -19.57 16.00 -23.39
N ALA A 61 -19.50 15.12 -22.38
CA ALA A 61 -19.24 13.69 -22.56
C ALA A 61 -20.37 12.97 -23.33
N LEU A 62 -21.63 13.34 -23.09
CA LEU A 62 -22.81 12.81 -23.80
C LEU A 62 -22.97 13.37 -25.22
N GLY A 63 -22.32 14.50 -25.55
CA GLY A 63 -22.64 15.28 -26.75
C GLY A 63 -24.06 15.86 -26.75
N LYS A 64 -24.64 16.08 -25.56
CA LYS A 64 -26.04 16.49 -25.35
C LYS A 64 -26.17 17.45 -24.16
N ASP A 65 -27.07 18.41 -24.26
CA ASP A 65 -27.43 19.29 -23.13
C ASP A 65 -28.25 18.52 -22.07
N LEU A 66 -27.62 18.15 -20.95
CA LEU A 66 -28.24 17.37 -19.88
C LEU A 66 -29.32 18.16 -19.12
N LEU A 67 -29.24 19.49 -19.05
CA LEU A 67 -30.29 20.33 -18.44
C LEU A 67 -31.57 20.30 -19.29
N LYS A 68 -31.40 20.34 -20.62
CA LYS A 68 -32.51 20.22 -21.56
C LYS A 68 -33.16 18.84 -21.51
N GLU A 69 -32.37 17.77 -21.44
CA GLU A 69 -32.89 16.40 -21.26
C GLU A 69 -33.74 16.30 -19.96
N VAL A 70 -33.25 16.86 -18.84
CA VAL A 70 -34.04 16.97 -17.59
C VAL A 70 -35.34 17.75 -17.81
N LYS A 71 -35.27 18.92 -18.45
CA LYS A 71 -36.46 19.75 -18.76
C LYS A 71 -37.44 19.10 -19.74
N GLN A 72 -37.06 18.03 -20.43
CA GLN A 72 -37.93 17.24 -21.32
C GLN A 72 -38.63 16.06 -20.63
N GLY A 73 -38.25 15.73 -19.39
CA GLY A 73 -38.86 14.65 -18.59
C GLY A 73 -37.85 13.79 -17.85
N ASN A 74 -36.60 13.77 -18.34
CA ASN A 74 -35.60 12.81 -17.88
C ASN A 74 -35.15 13.12 -16.44
N SER A 75 -34.65 12.08 -15.79
CA SER A 75 -34.23 12.06 -14.40
C SER A 75 -32.74 11.76 -14.30
N VAL A 76 -32.03 12.54 -13.49
CA VAL A 76 -30.57 12.45 -13.34
C VAL A 76 -30.21 12.20 -11.89
N LEU A 77 -29.33 11.24 -11.64
CA LEU A 77 -28.61 11.10 -10.38
C LEU A 77 -27.19 11.65 -10.55
N ILE A 78 -26.73 12.48 -9.63
CA ILE A 78 -25.34 12.95 -9.55
C ILE A 78 -24.75 12.45 -8.24
N VAL A 79 -23.73 11.58 -8.34
CA VAL A 79 -23.02 11.02 -7.18
C VAL A 79 -21.64 11.66 -7.08
N HIS A 80 -21.43 12.47 -6.04
CA HIS A 80 -20.11 13.02 -5.73
C HIS A 80 -19.28 12.00 -4.95
N THR A 81 -18.24 11.44 -5.57
CA THR A 81 -17.30 10.58 -4.84
C THR A 81 -16.44 11.45 -3.93
N ALA A 82 -16.69 11.37 -2.61
CA ALA A 82 -16.44 12.51 -1.71
C ALA A 82 -14.96 12.66 -1.24
N GLY A 83 -14.08 12.97 -2.18
CA GLY A 83 -12.70 13.42 -1.98
C GLY A 83 -11.72 12.33 -1.54
N GLU A 84 -10.53 12.75 -1.08
CA GLU A 84 -9.41 11.87 -0.72
C GLU A 84 -9.70 10.81 0.36
N GLY A 85 -10.84 10.89 1.05
CA GLY A 85 -11.21 9.93 2.09
C GLY A 85 -10.27 9.91 3.31
N THR A 86 -9.55 11.00 3.62
CA THR A 86 -8.42 10.96 4.59
C THR A 86 -8.71 10.38 5.98
N ARG A 87 -9.97 10.36 6.44
CA ARG A 87 -10.41 9.73 7.70
C ARG A 87 -10.73 8.22 7.59
N ASN A 88 -10.60 7.63 6.41
CA ASN A 88 -10.84 6.22 6.13
C ASN A 88 -9.61 5.62 5.42
N ILE A 89 -8.84 4.80 6.14
CA ILE A 89 -7.59 4.20 5.67
C ILE A 89 -7.79 3.24 4.50
N LEU A 90 -8.99 2.67 4.35
CA LEU A 90 -9.37 1.82 3.22
C LEU A 90 -9.26 2.58 1.89
N ALA A 91 -9.53 3.90 1.91
CA ALA A 91 -9.33 4.80 0.78
C ALA A 91 -7.85 5.03 0.42
N ARG A 92 -6.89 4.30 1.00
CA ARG A 92 -5.49 4.23 0.53
C ARG A 92 -5.24 3.08 -0.46
N THR A 93 -6.09 2.05 -0.49
CA THR A 93 -5.92 0.90 -1.41
C THR A 93 -6.48 1.15 -2.81
N CYS A 94 -7.51 2.01 -2.91
CA CYS A 94 -8.25 2.37 -4.14
C CYS A 94 -8.35 3.90 -4.31
N LYS A 95 -7.46 4.64 -3.61
CA LYS A 95 -7.31 6.11 -3.49
C LYS A 95 -8.53 6.98 -3.10
N ASN A 96 -9.76 6.52 -3.33
CA ASN A 96 -11.04 7.23 -3.20
C ASN A 96 -12.01 6.34 -2.41
N LYS A 97 -12.70 6.92 -1.41
CA LYS A 97 -13.54 6.14 -0.48
C LYS A 97 -14.78 5.53 -1.13
N ALA A 98 -15.28 6.08 -2.24
CA ALA A 98 -16.45 5.53 -2.93
C ALA A 98 -16.17 4.17 -3.58
N PHE A 99 -14.90 3.89 -3.93
CA PHE A 99 -14.44 2.62 -4.48
C PHE A 99 -14.04 1.59 -3.41
N VAL A 100 -14.19 1.91 -2.12
CA VAL A 100 -14.03 0.92 -1.06
C VAL A 100 -15.19 -0.07 -1.13
N GLU A 101 -14.89 -1.36 -1.04
CA GLU A 101 -15.87 -2.45 -1.14
C GLU A 101 -16.57 -2.75 0.18
N VAL A 102 -17.83 -3.14 0.08
CA VAL A 102 -18.62 -3.89 1.06
C VAL A 102 -18.91 -5.28 0.46
N PRO A 103 -19.60 -6.23 1.13
CA PRO A 103 -19.88 -7.53 0.52
C PRO A 103 -20.62 -7.36 -0.82
N LYS A 104 -20.08 -7.98 -1.88
CA LYS A 104 -20.57 -7.98 -3.29
C LYS A 104 -20.53 -6.66 -4.07
N LEU A 105 -20.29 -5.50 -3.47
CA LEU A 105 -20.48 -4.18 -4.10
C LEU A 105 -19.40 -3.17 -3.66
N THR A 106 -19.04 -2.21 -4.51
CA THR A 106 -18.43 -0.95 -4.00
C THR A 106 -19.47 -0.13 -3.23
N ILE A 107 -19.03 0.82 -2.40
CA ILE A 107 -19.98 1.77 -1.78
C ILE A 107 -20.64 2.62 -2.87
N LEU A 108 -19.94 2.97 -3.97
CA LEU A 108 -20.52 3.61 -5.14
C LEU A 108 -21.66 2.79 -5.78
N ASP A 109 -21.45 1.49 -5.99
CA ASP A 109 -22.50 0.58 -6.51
C ASP A 109 -23.74 0.62 -5.60
N GLY A 110 -23.54 0.55 -4.28
CA GLY A 110 -24.64 0.61 -3.32
C GLY A 110 -25.37 1.96 -3.31
N VAL A 111 -24.64 3.07 -3.40
CA VAL A 111 -25.20 4.44 -3.48
C VAL A 111 -26.05 4.60 -4.74
N ILE A 112 -25.62 4.05 -5.86
CA ILE A 112 -26.40 4.06 -7.11
C ILE A 112 -27.62 3.15 -6.97
N LYS A 113 -27.41 1.87 -6.62
CA LYS A 113 -28.45 0.83 -6.59
C LYS A 113 -29.61 1.18 -5.67
N GLN A 114 -29.36 1.76 -4.49
CA GLN A 114 -30.41 2.13 -3.55
C GLN A 114 -31.29 3.30 -4.03
N LEU A 115 -30.76 4.20 -4.87
CA LEU A 115 -31.46 5.41 -5.29
C LEU A 115 -32.32 5.21 -6.54
N GLN A 116 -32.10 4.14 -7.31
CA GLN A 116 -32.77 3.87 -8.58
C GLN A 116 -34.31 3.99 -8.53
N ASP A 117 -34.97 3.46 -7.49
CA ASP A 117 -36.44 3.52 -7.36
C ASP A 117 -36.99 4.91 -7.03
N PHE A 118 -36.12 5.79 -6.53
CA PHE A 118 -36.41 7.18 -6.15
C PHE A 118 -36.10 8.18 -7.27
N ALA A 119 -35.90 7.70 -8.50
CA ALA A 119 -35.85 8.55 -9.69
C ALA A 119 -37.17 9.34 -9.87
N ILE A 120 -37.03 10.64 -10.18
CA ILE A 120 -38.15 11.60 -10.25
C ILE A 120 -38.08 12.35 -11.60
N PRO A 121 -39.12 12.29 -12.44
CA PRO A 121 -39.14 12.98 -13.73
C PRO A 121 -38.84 14.49 -13.61
N SER A 122 -38.03 15.00 -14.53
CA SER A 122 -37.52 16.38 -14.58
C SER A 122 -36.76 16.86 -13.34
N ARG A 123 -36.13 15.95 -12.60
CA ARG A 123 -35.28 16.25 -11.43
C ARG A 123 -33.86 15.76 -11.59
N ILE A 124 -32.98 16.52 -10.96
CA ILE A 124 -31.60 16.12 -10.66
C ILE A 124 -31.55 15.81 -9.16
N MET A 125 -31.30 14.55 -8.80
CA MET A 125 -30.95 14.14 -7.44
C MET A 125 -29.44 14.24 -7.27
N VAL A 126 -28.97 14.82 -6.16
CA VAL A 126 -27.55 14.94 -5.84
C VAL A 126 -27.30 14.21 -4.52
N ALA A 127 -26.33 13.29 -4.54
CA ALA A 127 -26.00 12.43 -3.41
C ALA A 127 -24.47 12.29 -3.24
N TRP A 128 -24.06 11.84 -2.04
CA TRP A 128 -22.68 11.54 -1.72
C TRP A 128 -22.37 10.06 -1.93
N GLY A 129 -21.24 9.76 -2.56
CA GLY A 129 -20.78 8.41 -2.91
C GLY A 129 -20.30 7.54 -1.74
N ASP A 130 -20.69 7.85 -0.51
CA ASP A 130 -20.28 7.16 0.71
C ASP A 130 -21.39 6.95 1.76
N GLN A 131 -22.67 7.04 1.37
CA GLN A 131 -23.80 6.92 2.31
C GLN A 131 -24.87 5.92 1.84
N PHE A 132 -25.19 4.92 2.67
CA PHE A 132 -26.38 4.09 2.45
C PHE A 132 -27.60 4.64 3.19
N LEU A 133 -28.75 4.60 2.51
CA LEU A 133 -30.07 5.00 3.01
C LEU A 133 -31.09 3.92 2.69
N PHE A 134 -31.59 3.27 3.73
CA PHE A 134 -32.69 2.30 3.62
C PHE A 134 -34.01 2.98 3.96
N PHE A 135 -34.59 3.69 2.98
CA PHE A 135 -35.86 4.43 3.06
C PHE A 135 -37.04 3.53 3.45
N GLU A 136 -37.73 3.80 4.56
CA GLU A 136 -39.04 3.21 4.89
C GLU A 136 -40.16 3.82 4.01
N GLU A 137 -39.92 5.01 3.46
CA GLU A 137 -40.92 5.80 2.77
C GLU A 137 -41.16 5.31 1.34
N LYS A 138 -42.41 5.42 0.88
CA LYS A 138 -42.76 5.03 -0.48
C LYS A 138 -42.14 6.01 -1.47
N PRO A 139 -41.58 5.53 -2.59
CA PRO A 139 -41.06 6.40 -3.64
C PRO A 139 -42.09 7.45 -4.11
N GLU A 140 -43.38 7.14 -4.04
CA GLU A 140 -44.49 8.02 -4.45
C GLU A 140 -44.64 9.24 -3.53
N ASP A 141 -44.41 9.09 -2.22
CA ASP A 141 -44.47 10.20 -1.26
C ASP A 141 -43.26 11.14 -1.43
N ILE A 142 -42.09 10.57 -1.72
CA ILE A 142 -40.85 11.29 -2.07
C ILE A 142 -41.04 12.04 -3.40
N LYS A 143 -41.55 11.37 -4.45
CA LYS A 143 -41.88 11.96 -5.76
C LYS A 143 -42.86 13.12 -5.61
N LYS A 144 -43.95 12.94 -4.85
CA LYS A 144 -44.97 13.97 -4.60
C LYS A 144 -44.38 15.19 -3.89
N CYS A 145 -43.58 14.97 -2.84
CA CYS A 145 -42.91 16.07 -2.14
C CYS A 145 -41.95 16.82 -3.06
N ALA A 146 -41.08 16.12 -3.80
CA ALA A 146 -40.15 16.73 -4.74
C ALA A 146 -40.86 17.54 -5.83
N GLN A 147 -41.92 16.98 -6.42
CA GLN A 147 -42.73 17.64 -7.45
C GLN A 147 -43.38 18.94 -6.92
N SER A 148 -43.66 19.05 -5.62
CA SER A 148 -44.24 20.25 -4.98
C SER A 148 -43.25 21.40 -4.68
N THR A 149 -41.95 21.24 -5.00
CA THR A 149 -40.90 22.19 -4.62
C THR A 149 -39.81 22.35 -5.69
N HIS A 150 -39.01 23.42 -5.68
CA HIS A 150 -37.81 23.54 -6.52
C HIS A 150 -36.60 22.82 -5.92
N VAL A 151 -36.43 22.85 -4.59
CA VAL A 151 -35.44 22.07 -3.82
C VAL A 151 -36.13 21.24 -2.74
N MET A 152 -35.91 19.94 -2.78
CA MET A 152 -36.23 19.05 -1.67
C MET A 152 -34.93 18.60 -1.01
N LEU A 153 -34.70 19.02 0.24
CA LEU A 153 -33.65 18.44 1.08
C LEU A 153 -34.15 17.12 1.69
N PHE A 154 -33.27 16.15 1.93
CA PHE A 154 -33.57 15.03 2.80
C PHE A 154 -33.12 15.34 4.23
N GLY A 155 -34.02 15.15 5.20
CA GLY A 155 -33.74 15.33 6.62
C GLY A 155 -34.11 14.10 7.43
N LEU A 156 -33.17 13.60 8.24
CA LEU A 156 -33.42 12.49 9.17
C LEU A 156 -33.88 13.02 10.54
N ARG A 157 -35.08 12.63 10.99
CA ARG A 157 -35.63 13.06 12.30
C ARG A 157 -34.71 12.66 13.45
N THR A 158 -34.53 13.57 14.40
CA THR A 158 -33.58 13.39 15.51
C THR A 158 -33.98 14.17 16.76
N VAL A 159 -33.28 13.94 17.87
CA VAL A 159 -33.34 14.76 19.07
C VAL A 159 -32.12 15.68 19.08
N LEU A 160 -32.32 16.97 19.38
CA LEU A 160 -31.23 17.95 19.42
C LEU A 160 -30.30 17.69 20.63
N THR A 161 -29.18 17.02 20.40
CA THR A 161 -28.09 16.85 21.38
C THR A 161 -26.84 17.63 20.96
N GLU A 162 -25.92 17.85 21.91
CA GLU A 162 -24.62 18.48 21.63
C GLU A 162 -23.77 17.64 20.68
N GLU A 163 -23.82 16.30 20.78
CA GLU A 163 -23.15 15.38 19.86
C GLU A 163 -23.70 15.46 18.43
N VAL A 164 -25.02 15.53 18.26
CA VAL A 164 -25.66 15.64 16.94
C VAL A 164 -25.35 17.01 16.32
N ALA A 165 -25.50 18.08 17.09
CA ALA A 165 -25.26 19.44 16.61
C ALA A 165 -23.77 19.75 16.34
N SER A 166 -22.83 19.08 17.02
CA SER A 166 -21.39 19.25 16.75
C SER A 166 -20.87 18.41 15.57
N LYS A 167 -21.67 17.49 15.04
CA LYS A 167 -21.33 16.63 13.89
C LYS A 167 -22.02 17.02 12.59
N TYR A 168 -23.28 17.46 12.66
CA TYR A 168 -24.16 17.58 11.48
C TYR A 168 -24.87 18.93 11.38
N GLY A 169 -25.25 19.31 10.16
CA GLY A 169 -26.07 20.49 9.90
C GLY A 169 -27.51 20.23 10.30
N ILE A 170 -28.14 21.19 10.98
CA ILE A 170 -29.47 20.99 11.59
C ILE A 170 -30.53 21.79 10.84
N GLN A 171 -31.51 21.07 10.30
CA GLN A 171 -32.74 21.63 9.75
C GLN A 171 -33.76 21.80 10.89
N ILE A 172 -34.30 23.01 11.05
CA ILE A 172 -35.36 23.32 12.02
C ILE A 172 -36.67 23.42 11.24
N VAL A 173 -37.65 22.59 11.60
CA VAL A 173 -38.86 22.41 10.77
C VAL A 173 -40.16 22.50 11.55
N LYS A 174 -41.24 22.67 10.78
CA LYS A 174 -42.60 22.36 11.18
C LYS A 174 -43.20 21.38 10.17
N CYS A 175 -43.46 20.17 10.63
CA CYS A 175 -44.18 19.15 9.88
C CYS A 175 -45.70 19.32 10.03
N GLY A 176 -46.45 18.77 9.08
CA GLY A 176 -47.92 18.71 9.10
C GLY A 176 -48.42 17.41 8.48
N GLU A 177 -49.73 17.30 8.29
CA GLU A 177 -50.36 16.12 7.66
C GLU A 177 -50.15 16.11 6.14
N GLY A 178 -48.94 15.70 5.71
CA GLY A 178 -48.60 15.40 4.31
C GLY A 178 -47.66 16.40 3.62
N GLU A 179 -47.10 15.97 2.48
CA GLU A 179 -46.33 16.77 1.51
C GLU A 179 -45.08 17.50 2.04
N GLY A 180 -44.35 16.86 2.95
CA GLY A 180 -43.05 17.33 3.45
C GLY A 180 -43.17 18.42 4.50
N CYS A 181 -42.05 18.71 5.17
CA CYS A 181 -42.01 19.65 6.28
C CYS A 181 -41.51 21.03 5.83
N LYS A 182 -42.12 22.07 6.40
CA LYS A 182 -41.70 23.45 6.16
C LYS A 182 -40.40 23.71 6.94
N LEU A 183 -39.36 24.09 6.22
CA LEU A 183 -38.13 24.63 6.80
C LEU A 183 -38.41 26.02 7.41
N LEU A 184 -38.00 26.21 8.66
CA LEU A 184 -38.13 27.45 9.43
C LEU A 184 -36.78 28.13 9.66
N ASP A 185 -35.72 27.33 9.76
CA ASP A 185 -34.32 27.73 9.83
C ASP A 185 -33.44 26.54 9.42
N PHE A 186 -32.21 26.81 9.03
CA PHE A 186 -31.16 25.83 8.79
C PHE A 186 -29.83 26.40 9.30
N ASP A 187 -29.01 25.53 9.89
CA ASP A 187 -27.74 25.92 10.50
C ASP A 187 -26.67 24.82 10.37
N ASP A 188 -25.61 25.10 9.61
CA ASP A 188 -24.45 24.20 9.44
C ASP A 188 -23.25 24.55 10.36
N SER A 189 -23.37 25.49 11.31
CA SER A 189 -22.21 26.01 12.09
C SER A 189 -21.59 25.06 13.12
N ARG A 190 -22.11 23.84 13.24
CA ARG A 190 -21.69 22.82 14.23
C ARG A 190 -21.79 23.26 15.70
N ASN A 191 -22.64 24.26 16.00
CA ASN A 191 -22.74 24.87 17.33
C ASN A 191 -24.09 24.60 18.01
N TYR A 192 -24.07 23.78 19.07
CA TYR A 192 -25.27 23.36 19.81
C TYR A 192 -26.11 24.52 20.36
N GLU A 193 -25.50 25.47 21.08
CA GLU A 193 -26.25 26.59 21.68
C GLU A 193 -26.82 27.54 20.62
N ARG A 194 -26.16 27.69 19.46
CA ARG A 194 -26.70 28.45 18.31
C ARG A 194 -27.96 27.80 17.75
N VAL A 195 -27.91 26.50 17.47
CA VAL A 195 -29.05 25.72 16.96
C VAL A 195 -30.21 25.71 17.97
N LYS A 196 -29.91 25.47 19.25
CA LYS A 196 -30.87 25.47 20.36
C LYS A 196 -31.57 26.82 20.52
N LYS A 197 -30.84 27.94 20.42
CA LYS A 197 -31.41 29.29 20.39
C LYS A 197 -32.35 29.49 19.19
N LYS A 198 -31.93 29.09 17.98
CA LYS A 198 -32.78 29.16 16.78
C LYS A 198 -34.06 28.33 16.91
N LEU A 199 -33.98 27.12 17.48
CA LEU A 199 -35.13 26.26 17.70
C LEU A 199 -36.17 26.93 18.60
N GLN A 200 -35.71 27.55 19.70
CA GLN A 200 -36.55 28.31 20.63
C GLN A 200 -37.18 29.56 19.99
N THR A 201 -36.44 30.33 19.18
CA THR A 201 -36.97 31.59 18.59
C THR A 201 -37.88 31.38 17.38
N ARG A 202 -37.71 30.29 16.63
CA ARG A 202 -38.46 30.03 15.38
C ARG A 202 -39.78 29.29 15.61
N GLY A 203 -40.03 28.76 16.82
CA GLY A 203 -41.24 28.01 17.13
C GLY A 203 -41.33 26.67 16.38
N GLY A 204 -40.19 26.08 16.01
CA GLY A 204 -40.13 24.74 15.44
C GLY A 204 -40.40 23.69 16.52
N ASN A 205 -41.19 22.68 16.18
CA ASN A 205 -41.49 21.56 17.07
C ASN A 205 -40.54 20.38 16.86
N GLU A 206 -39.76 20.36 15.78
CA GLU A 206 -38.89 19.25 15.38
C GLU A 206 -37.58 19.73 14.75
N VAL A 207 -36.54 18.88 14.84
CA VAL A 207 -35.25 19.06 14.18
C VAL A 207 -34.86 17.82 13.38
N MET A 208 -34.04 18.01 12.35
CA MET A 208 -33.55 16.92 11.51
C MET A 208 -32.08 17.12 11.15
N VAL A 209 -31.33 16.02 11.03
CA VAL A 209 -29.99 16.00 10.46
C VAL A 209 -30.09 16.23 8.94
N ASN A 210 -29.35 17.21 8.43
CA ASN A 210 -29.12 17.39 7.00
C ASN A 210 -28.18 16.29 6.49
N LEU A 211 -28.65 15.47 5.56
CA LEU A 211 -27.84 14.39 4.97
C LEU A 211 -26.91 14.90 3.86
N GLY A 212 -27.06 16.16 3.44
CA GLY A 212 -26.37 16.73 2.27
C GLY A 212 -26.90 16.21 0.92
N ILE A 213 -27.94 15.38 0.95
CA ILE A 213 -28.64 14.82 -0.22
C ILE A 213 -29.88 15.66 -0.50
N PHE A 214 -30.10 15.99 -1.77
CA PHE A 214 -31.21 16.83 -2.20
C PHE A 214 -31.66 16.52 -3.64
N THR A 215 -32.85 16.97 -4.02
CA THR A 215 -33.30 17.01 -5.43
C THR A 215 -33.58 18.45 -5.85
N MET A 216 -33.13 18.83 -7.05
CA MET A 216 -33.46 20.11 -7.69
C MET A 216 -34.32 19.91 -8.95
N SER A 217 -35.22 20.86 -9.21
CA SER A 217 -35.91 20.97 -10.51
C SER A 217 -34.96 21.42 -11.63
N GLY A 218 -35.16 20.95 -12.86
CA GLY A 218 -34.39 21.42 -14.02
C GLY A 218 -34.48 22.94 -14.25
N VAL A 219 -35.58 23.58 -13.84
CA VAL A 219 -35.76 25.05 -13.86
C VAL A 219 -34.80 25.76 -12.89
N LEU A 220 -34.60 25.21 -11.69
CA LEU A 220 -33.60 25.73 -10.76
C LEU A 220 -32.17 25.47 -11.27
N ALA A 221 -31.91 24.28 -11.81
CA ALA A 221 -30.59 23.95 -12.37
C ALA A 221 -30.18 24.97 -13.45
N GLU A 222 -31.10 25.30 -14.36
CA GLU A 222 -30.94 26.36 -15.36
C GLU A 222 -30.63 27.74 -14.73
N ARG A 223 -31.37 28.18 -13.70
CA ARG A 223 -31.10 29.47 -13.02
C ARG A 223 -29.81 29.49 -12.22
N MET A 224 -29.36 28.35 -11.69
CA MET A 224 -28.03 28.24 -11.09
C MET A 224 -26.94 28.33 -12.17
N PHE A 225 -27.12 27.71 -13.33
CA PHE A 225 -26.20 27.85 -14.46
C PHE A 225 -26.13 29.30 -14.96
N ASP A 226 -27.26 30.00 -15.11
CA ASP A 226 -27.30 31.42 -15.45
C ASP A 226 -26.52 32.26 -14.41
N ALA A 227 -26.80 32.06 -13.13
CA ALA A 227 -26.27 32.87 -12.03
C ALA A 227 -24.81 32.56 -11.64
N PHE A 228 -24.25 31.41 -12.02
CA PHE A 228 -22.87 31.00 -11.73
C PHE A 228 -22.00 30.79 -12.99
N ASN A 229 -22.47 31.25 -14.15
CA ASN A 229 -21.85 31.13 -15.48
C ASN A 229 -20.39 31.66 -15.53
N ASP A 230 -20.09 32.73 -14.80
CA ASP A 230 -18.75 33.31 -14.71
C ASP A 230 -17.78 32.45 -13.89
N ASN A 231 -18.22 31.87 -12.77
CA ASN A 231 -17.46 30.88 -12.01
C ASN A 231 -17.19 29.63 -12.85
N LEU A 232 -18.19 29.13 -13.58
CA LEU A 232 -18.06 27.96 -14.46
C LEU A 232 -17.05 28.21 -15.60
N LYS A 233 -17.17 29.33 -16.33
CA LYS A 233 -16.26 29.65 -17.44
C LYS A 233 -14.79 29.84 -17.04
N LYS A 234 -14.54 30.38 -15.85
CA LYS A 234 -13.19 30.48 -15.27
C LYS A 234 -12.75 29.20 -14.55
N ARG A 235 -13.71 28.32 -14.25
CA ARG A 235 -13.58 27.15 -13.38
C ARG A 235 -12.98 27.52 -12.02
N GLU A 236 -13.46 28.61 -11.41
CA GLU A 236 -12.91 29.17 -10.16
C GLU A 236 -13.98 29.43 -9.10
N GLY A 237 -13.58 29.35 -7.84
CA GLY A 237 -14.42 29.64 -6.68
C GLY A 237 -14.78 28.39 -5.86
N LYS A 238 -15.49 28.62 -4.75
CA LYS A 238 -15.88 27.60 -3.76
C LYS A 238 -17.29 27.91 -3.28
N PHE A 239 -18.21 26.94 -3.40
CA PHE A 239 -19.61 27.08 -3.05
C PHE A 239 -20.17 25.74 -2.55
N SER A 240 -20.65 25.70 -1.30
CA SER A 240 -21.44 24.59 -0.76
C SER A 240 -22.92 24.85 -0.97
N SER A 241 -23.67 23.86 -1.48
CA SER A 241 -25.12 23.98 -1.69
C SER A 241 -25.85 24.37 -0.40
N ASP A 242 -25.40 23.85 0.73
CA ASP A 242 -25.95 24.13 2.05
C ASP A 242 -25.90 25.62 2.40
N THR A 243 -24.87 26.35 1.95
CA THR A 243 -24.79 27.82 2.14
C THR A 243 -25.89 28.57 1.37
N LEU A 244 -26.26 28.10 0.17
CA LEU A 244 -27.38 28.68 -0.59
C LEU A 244 -28.73 28.35 0.06
N TRP A 245 -28.90 27.11 0.54
CA TRP A 245 -30.09 26.71 1.28
C TRP A 245 -30.26 27.56 2.55
N GLN A 246 -29.16 27.78 3.28
CA GLN A 246 -29.11 28.60 4.49
C GLN A 246 -29.48 30.06 4.19
N LEU A 247 -28.93 30.67 3.14
CA LEU A 247 -29.29 32.03 2.70
C LEU A 247 -30.78 32.18 2.34
N TRP A 248 -31.42 31.13 1.83
CA TRP A 248 -32.85 31.16 1.49
C TRP A 248 -33.80 30.98 2.68
N ILE A 249 -33.37 30.28 3.73
CA ILE A 249 -34.22 29.86 4.87
C ILE A 249 -33.95 30.74 6.11
N SER A 250 -32.69 31.13 6.34
CA SER A 250 -32.19 31.69 7.60
C SER A 250 -31.78 33.17 7.42
N PRO A 251 -32.72 34.13 7.48
CA PRO A 251 -32.50 35.53 7.07
C PRO A 251 -31.63 36.38 8.02
N GLU A 252 -31.15 35.80 9.14
CA GLU A 252 -30.17 36.47 9.99
C GLU A 252 -28.84 36.63 9.22
N PRO A 253 -28.21 37.81 9.22
CA PRO A 253 -26.96 38.02 8.50
C PRO A 253 -25.83 37.24 9.17
N GLU A 254 -25.49 36.08 8.58
CA GLU A 254 -24.26 35.38 8.92
C GLU A 254 -23.06 36.22 8.46
N ALA A 255 -22.14 36.50 9.38
CA ALA A 255 -20.98 37.36 9.12
C ALA A 255 -19.94 36.74 8.15
N GLU A 256 -20.19 35.52 7.69
CA GLU A 256 -19.27 34.67 6.92
C GLU A 256 -19.76 34.37 5.49
N ALA A 257 -21.00 34.74 5.16
CA ALA A 257 -21.56 34.53 3.82
C ALA A 257 -21.18 35.69 2.89
N ASP A 258 -20.34 35.42 1.90
CA ASP A 258 -19.90 36.41 0.91
C ASP A 258 -21.07 37.14 0.23
N TYR A 259 -20.93 38.47 0.10
CA TYR A 259 -21.92 39.34 -0.53
C TYR A 259 -22.35 38.86 -1.94
N TRP A 260 -21.39 38.42 -2.77
CA TRP A 260 -21.63 37.96 -4.14
C TRP A 260 -22.54 36.71 -4.20
N LEU A 261 -22.43 35.82 -3.22
CA LEU A 261 -23.26 34.62 -3.15
C LEU A 261 -24.69 34.96 -2.70
N ARG A 262 -24.82 35.92 -1.76
CA ARG A 262 -26.13 36.41 -1.30
C ARG A 262 -26.92 37.11 -2.40
N GLU A 263 -26.28 37.98 -3.18
CA GLU A 263 -26.92 38.67 -4.31
C GLU A 263 -27.48 37.67 -5.35
N ARG A 264 -26.68 36.65 -5.71
CA ARG A 264 -27.11 35.57 -6.62
C ARG A 264 -28.21 34.71 -6.01
N ALA A 265 -28.09 34.36 -4.73
CA ALA A 265 -29.11 33.62 -3.99
C ALA A 265 -30.47 34.32 -4.04
N ASP A 266 -30.50 35.63 -3.77
CA ASP A 266 -31.73 36.43 -3.81
C ASP A 266 -32.25 36.58 -5.25
N SER A 267 -31.41 36.70 -6.29
CA SER A 267 -31.88 36.71 -7.69
C SER A 267 -32.58 35.41 -8.07
N ILE A 268 -31.91 34.27 -7.90
CA ILE A 268 -32.46 32.94 -8.22
C ILE A 268 -33.80 32.71 -7.50
N LYS A 269 -33.88 33.03 -6.20
CA LYS A 269 -35.10 32.90 -5.40
C LYS A 269 -36.24 33.78 -5.90
N ASN A 270 -35.95 35.03 -6.26
CA ASN A 270 -36.95 35.94 -6.83
C ASN A 270 -37.40 35.55 -8.24
N GLU A 271 -36.56 34.91 -9.03
CA GLU A 271 -36.90 34.41 -10.36
C GLU A 271 -37.78 33.15 -10.29
N LEU A 272 -37.44 32.20 -9.43
CA LEU A 272 -38.27 31.00 -9.20
C LEU A 272 -39.69 31.37 -8.74
N LEU A 273 -39.82 32.27 -7.76
CA LEU A 273 -41.11 32.77 -7.25
C LEU A 273 -41.97 33.53 -8.30
N ARG A 274 -41.42 33.83 -9.48
CA ARG A 274 -42.16 34.39 -10.63
C ARG A 274 -42.43 33.36 -11.72
N ALA A 275 -41.63 32.30 -11.79
CA ALA A 275 -41.65 31.31 -12.86
C ALA A 275 -42.63 30.16 -12.58
N ASP A 276 -42.78 29.76 -11.32
CA ASP A 276 -43.63 28.64 -10.93
C ASP A 276 -44.30 28.87 -9.55
N SER A 277 -45.32 28.08 -9.27
CA SER A 277 -46.08 28.01 -8.02
C SER A 277 -45.43 27.12 -6.94
N LEU A 278 -44.35 26.40 -7.29
CA LEU A 278 -43.67 25.47 -6.39
C LEU A 278 -43.02 26.19 -5.21
N ALA A 279 -43.01 25.53 -4.05
CA ALA A 279 -42.25 26.03 -2.90
C ALA A 279 -40.74 26.08 -3.25
N VAL A 280 -40.04 27.19 -3.03
CA VAL A 280 -38.60 27.30 -3.36
C VAL A 280 -37.79 26.18 -2.72
N ILE A 281 -38.04 25.90 -1.43
CA ILE A 281 -37.37 24.82 -0.70
C ILE A 281 -38.29 24.18 0.35
N LYS A 282 -38.27 22.85 0.43
CA LYS A 282 -38.88 22.02 1.48
C LYS A 282 -37.85 21.01 2.01
N SER A 283 -38.12 20.42 3.17
CA SER A 283 -37.43 19.19 3.59
C SER A 283 -38.40 18.01 3.57
N PHE A 284 -37.96 16.88 3.01
CA PHE A 284 -38.62 15.60 3.19
C PHE A 284 -38.08 14.93 4.45
N ALA A 285 -38.97 14.80 5.44
CA ALA A 285 -38.64 14.28 6.75
C ALA A 285 -38.72 12.75 6.76
N LEU A 286 -37.54 12.13 6.64
CA LEU A 286 -37.38 10.69 6.78
C LEU A 286 -37.83 10.24 8.17
N SER A 287 -38.49 9.09 8.20
CA SER A 287 -38.97 8.38 9.37
C SER A 287 -37.83 7.93 10.28
N ASN A 288 -38.17 7.54 11.51
CA ASN A 288 -37.22 6.96 12.44
C ASN A 288 -36.83 5.49 12.08
N GLY A 289 -37.55 4.84 11.16
CA GLY A 289 -37.21 3.52 10.62
C GLY A 289 -36.31 3.56 9.37
N THR A 290 -36.16 4.74 8.75
CA THR A 290 -35.17 4.94 7.69
C THR A 290 -33.75 4.93 8.27
N ALA A 291 -32.99 3.93 7.87
CA ALA A 291 -31.63 3.73 8.36
C ALA A 291 -30.59 4.43 7.49
N TRP A 292 -29.64 5.09 8.14
CA TRP A 292 -28.53 5.79 7.52
C TRP A 292 -27.20 5.20 7.97
N LEU A 293 -26.33 4.87 7.00
CA LEU A 293 -24.97 4.39 7.24
C LEU A 293 -23.99 5.24 6.44
N ASP A 294 -23.13 5.96 7.15
CA ASP A 294 -22.03 6.79 6.61
C ASP A 294 -20.74 5.95 6.59
N PHE A 295 -20.00 5.92 5.48
CA PHE A 295 -18.73 5.19 5.34
C PHE A 295 -17.49 6.11 5.31
N GLY A 296 -17.66 7.39 5.67
CA GLY A 296 -16.64 8.44 5.62
C GLY A 296 -15.50 8.34 6.65
N THR A 297 -15.54 7.39 7.60
CA THR A 297 -14.47 7.16 8.60
C THR A 297 -14.18 5.67 8.81
N ASN A 298 -13.01 5.33 9.36
CA ASN A 298 -12.67 3.95 9.76
C ASN A 298 -13.73 3.36 10.70
N LYS A 299 -14.12 4.12 11.73
CA LYS A 299 -15.12 3.73 12.72
C LYS A 299 -16.48 3.52 12.06
N SER A 300 -16.96 4.48 11.26
CA SER A 300 -18.27 4.39 10.62
C SER A 300 -18.33 3.23 9.61
N TYR A 301 -17.24 2.95 8.89
CA TYR A 301 -17.16 1.75 8.03
C TYR A 301 -17.25 0.46 8.86
N TYR A 302 -16.46 0.32 9.93
CA TYR A 302 -16.52 -0.87 10.79
C TYR A 302 -17.92 -1.08 11.38
N GLU A 303 -18.51 -0.05 11.99
CA GLU A 303 -19.85 -0.12 12.57
C GLU A 303 -20.94 -0.36 11.50
N GLY A 304 -20.77 0.24 10.31
CA GLY A 304 -21.65 0.08 9.15
C GLY A 304 -21.67 -1.34 8.59
N VAL A 305 -20.52 -1.92 8.23
CA VAL A 305 -20.48 -3.29 7.70
C VAL A 305 -20.90 -4.31 8.77
N MET A 306 -20.52 -4.10 10.04
CA MET A 306 -20.96 -4.95 11.15
C MET A 306 -22.49 -4.90 11.37
N LYS A 307 -23.18 -3.83 10.96
CA LYS A 307 -24.65 -3.71 11.06
C LYS A 307 -25.40 -4.77 10.24
N ILE A 308 -24.79 -5.30 9.18
CA ILE A 308 -25.34 -6.41 8.37
C ILE A 308 -25.61 -7.66 9.24
N LEU A 309 -24.95 -7.81 10.39
CA LEU A 309 -25.17 -8.93 11.33
C LEU A 309 -26.33 -8.73 12.31
N ALA A 310 -26.87 -7.52 12.46
CA ALA A 310 -27.90 -7.25 13.46
C ALA A 310 -29.23 -7.94 13.12
N ASP A 311 -29.91 -8.56 14.10
CA ASP A 311 -31.30 -9.04 13.90
C ASP A 311 -32.35 -7.97 14.25
N ASP A 312 -32.05 -6.73 13.86
CA ASP A 312 -33.04 -5.67 13.75
C ASP A 312 -33.46 -5.47 12.29
N GLU A 313 -34.43 -4.59 12.08
CA GLU A 313 -34.95 -4.30 10.75
C GLU A 313 -33.88 -3.74 9.81
N VAL A 314 -32.99 -2.90 10.31
CA VAL A 314 -31.88 -2.32 9.53
C VAL A 314 -30.96 -3.42 9.01
N GLY A 315 -30.55 -4.34 9.88
CA GLY A 315 -29.72 -5.49 9.48
C GLY A 315 -30.44 -6.39 8.47
N ARG A 316 -31.73 -6.71 8.68
CA ARG A 316 -32.53 -7.50 7.72
C ARG A 316 -32.63 -6.82 6.34
N ARG A 317 -32.87 -5.51 6.31
CA ARG A 317 -32.98 -4.73 5.06
C ARG A 317 -31.65 -4.59 4.34
N PHE A 318 -30.55 -4.38 5.07
CA PHE A 318 -29.20 -4.33 4.49
C PHE A 318 -28.78 -5.69 3.92
N ARG A 319 -29.09 -6.81 4.62
CA ARG A 319 -28.89 -8.18 4.10
C ARG A 319 -29.63 -8.42 2.79
N ALA A 320 -30.90 -8.03 2.72
CA ALA A 320 -31.69 -8.15 1.49
C ALA A 320 -31.14 -7.31 0.33
N PHE A 321 -30.67 -6.08 0.61
CA PHE A 321 -30.11 -5.17 -0.40
C PHE A 321 -28.80 -5.69 -1.03
N LEU A 322 -27.89 -6.22 -0.22
CA LEU A 322 -26.65 -6.86 -0.69
C LEU A 322 -26.90 -8.28 -1.25
N GLY A 323 -28.05 -8.89 -0.93
CA GLY A 323 -28.36 -10.27 -1.26
C GLY A 323 -27.47 -11.28 -0.52
N VAL A 324 -27.26 -11.08 0.79
CA VAL A 324 -26.37 -11.91 1.64
C VAL A 324 -27.13 -12.59 2.79
N GLU A 325 -26.76 -13.82 3.14
CA GLU A 325 -27.44 -14.63 4.15
C GLU A 325 -26.58 -14.91 5.39
N VAL A 326 -27.22 -14.90 6.57
CA VAL A 326 -26.62 -15.33 7.84
C VAL A 326 -26.64 -16.86 7.89
N SER A 327 -25.46 -17.48 7.99
CA SER A 327 -25.31 -18.94 7.93
C SER A 327 -24.67 -19.49 9.21
N SER A 328 -25.26 -20.56 9.76
CA SER A 328 -24.92 -21.07 11.10
C SER A 328 -23.87 -22.19 11.14
N ILE A 329 -23.75 -23.04 10.10
CA ILE A 329 -22.81 -24.20 10.13
C ILE A 329 -22.24 -24.52 8.73
N LYS A 330 -20.90 -24.57 8.61
CA LYS A 330 -20.15 -25.37 7.61
C LYS A 330 -18.84 -25.91 8.20
N ASN A 331 -18.47 -27.13 7.81
CA ASN A 331 -17.14 -27.76 7.94
C ASN A 331 -16.45 -27.72 9.32
N GLY A 332 -17.06 -28.29 10.36
CA GLY A 332 -16.33 -28.74 11.57
C GLY A 332 -15.55 -27.66 12.33
N CYS A 333 -16.05 -26.43 12.28
CA CYS A 333 -15.44 -25.21 12.79
C CYS A 333 -16.49 -24.43 13.61
N VAL A 334 -16.11 -23.82 14.72
CA VAL A 334 -17.05 -23.08 15.60
C VAL A 334 -17.02 -21.60 15.26
N VAL A 335 -18.17 -21.03 14.88
CA VAL A 335 -18.29 -19.66 14.37
C VAL A 335 -19.65 -19.05 14.75
N LEU A 336 -19.71 -17.80 15.25
CA LEU A 336 -20.95 -17.13 15.74
C LEU A 336 -20.83 -15.59 15.62
N ASP A 337 -21.58 -14.80 14.85
CA ASP A 337 -22.88 -15.04 14.19
C ASP A 337 -22.95 -14.49 12.73
N SER A 338 -21.83 -14.64 12.00
CA SER A 338 -21.76 -14.98 10.55
C SER A 338 -22.55 -14.27 9.43
N VAL A 339 -21.79 -13.74 8.45
CA VAL A 339 -22.08 -13.84 6.98
C VAL A 339 -20.77 -14.21 6.25
N TYR A 340 -20.76 -15.20 5.34
CA TYR A 340 -19.51 -15.69 4.73
C TYR A 340 -19.66 -16.06 3.24
N GLU A 341 -18.89 -15.43 2.36
CA GLU A 341 -18.97 -15.65 0.89
C GLU A 341 -17.59 -15.49 0.22
N HIS A 342 -16.78 -16.53 -0.02
CA HIS A 342 -17.14 -17.92 -0.32
C HIS A 342 -16.47 -18.97 0.58
N ALA A 343 -16.11 -18.60 1.81
CA ALA A 343 -15.76 -19.49 2.94
C ALA A 343 -14.42 -20.27 2.84
N ALA A 344 -13.88 -20.66 4.01
CA ALA A 344 -12.43 -20.53 4.21
C ALA A 344 -11.81 -21.29 5.41
N PHE A 345 -12.14 -22.55 5.69
CA PHE A 345 -11.73 -23.12 6.99
C PHE A 345 -11.42 -24.61 6.99
N GLU A 346 -10.21 -24.92 7.41
CA GLU A 346 -10.01 -25.48 8.76
C GLU A 346 -8.98 -24.56 9.38
N ARG A 347 -9.19 -23.70 10.40
CA ARG A 347 -9.55 -23.83 11.90
C ARG A 347 -9.88 -22.22 12.05
N GLY A 348 -10.69 -21.53 12.87
CA GLY A 348 -11.59 -21.74 14.01
C GLY A 348 -10.97 -21.26 15.34
N VAL A 349 -11.64 -20.51 16.20
CA VAL A 349 -13.04 -20.06 16.27
C VAL A 349 -13.19 -18.66 15.65
N VAL A 350 -14.32 -18.30 15.03
CA VAL A 350 -14.52 -16.91 14.56
C VAL A 350 -15.85 -16.35 15.06
N LYS A 351 -15.82 -15.17 15.67
CA LYS A 351 -17.02 -14.43 16.09
C LYS A 351 -16.75 -12.95 15.88
N HIS A 352 -17.69 -12.05 15.71
CA HIS A 352 -19.08 -12.18 15.26
C HIS A 352 -19.07 -11.38 13.96
N CYS A 353 -19.00 -12.07 12.82
CA CYS A 353 -18.18 -11.60 11.68
C CYS A 353 -18.83 -11.67 10.31
N ILE A 354 -18.30 -10.86 9.39
CA ILE A 354 -18.54 -10.97 7.94
C ILE A 354 -17.24 -11.16 7.17
N ILE A 355 -17.12 -12.23 6.40
CA ILE A 355 -15.90 -12.51 5.60
C ILE A 355 -16.28 -12.84 4.15
N SER A 356 -16.00 -11.89 3.23
CA SER A 356 -16.31 -11.96 1.80
C SER A 356 -15.01 -12.04 0.98
N SER A 357 -14.99 -12.87 -0.06
CA SER A 357 -13.83 -13.60 -0.64
C SER A 357 -12.91 -14.19 0.44
N SER A 358 -12.63 -15.49 0.38
CA SER A 358 -12.15 -16.17 1.60
C SER A 358 -11.25 -17.37 1.31
N THR A 359 -10.18 -17.57 2.10
CA THR A 359 -9.54 -18.88 2.34
C THR A 359 -8.77 -18.83 3.66
N ALA A 360 -8.70 -19.90 4.47
CA ALA A 360 -7.84 -19.97 5.66
C ALA A 360 -7.55 -21.39 6.18
N LYS A 361 -6.35 -21.56 6.75
CA LYS A 361 -6.06 -22.46 7.88
C LYS A 361 -5.09 -21.78 8.83
N TYR A 362 -5.14 -21.79 10.17
CA TYR A 362 -6.24 -21.88 11.13
C TYR A 362 -6.21 -20.53 11.92
N ALA A 363 -7.29 -19.75 11.93
CA ALA A 363 -7.39 -18.35 12.40
C ALA A 363 -8.37 -18.19 13.57
N GLN A 364 -8.36 -17.03 14.27
CA GLN A 364 -9.32 -16.72 15.33
C GLN A 364 -9.81 -15.25 15.37
N LEU A 365 -11.12 -15.04 15.56
CA LEU A 365 -11.72 -13.98 16.42
C LEU A 365 -11.49 -12.48 16.06
N GLU A 366 -11.93 -11.47 16.86
CA GLU A 366 -13.26 -11.20 17.46
C GLU A 366 -13.44 -9.71 17.83
N GLN A 367 -14.32 -8.91 17.23
CA GLN A 367 -15.41 -9.12 16.27
C GLN A 367 -15.05 -8.38 14.96
N ALA A 368 -15.33 -8.94 13.77
CA ALA A 368 -14.58 -8.52 12.57
C ALA A 368 -15.31 -8.55 11.21
N CYS A 369 -14.81 -7.73 10.28
CA CYS A 369 -15.09 -7.85 8.84
C CYS A 369 -13.80 -8.11 8.03
N VAL A 370 -13.86 -8.93 6.98
CA VAL A 370 -12.70 -9.20 6.10
C VAL A 370 -13.15 -9.29 4.63
N ILE A 371 -12.65 -8.41 3.76
CA ILE A 371 -13.10 -8.24 2.36
C ILE A 371 -11.95 -7.71 1.48
N ASN A 372 -11.51 -8.29 0.37
CA ASN A 372 -11.72 -9.62 -0.20
C ASN A 372 -10.46 -10.47 0.05
N SER A 373 -10.51 -11.70 0.56
CA SER A 373 -9.33 -12.36 1.19
C SER A 373 -8.91 -13.78 0.76
N LYS A 374 -7.62 -14.09 0.91
CA LYS A 374 -7.05 -15.43 1.19
C LYS A 374 -5.99 -15.33 2.30
N LEU A 375 -6.00 -16.24 3.28
CA LEU A 375 -5.26 -16.12 4.54
C LEU A 375 -4.56 -17.42 4.96
N ASN A 376 -3.55 -17.36 5.82
CA ASN A 376 -2.90 -18.54 6.42
C ASN A 376 -2.40 -18.27 7.86
N ARG A 377 -3.26 -18.64 8.79
CA ARG A 377 -3.13 -18.64 10.27
C ARG A 377 -3.26 -17.26 10.93
N ILE A 378 -3.88 -17.29 12.11
CA ILE A 378 -3.76 -16.32 13.23
C ILE A 378 -4.83 -15.19 13.37
N GLN A 379 -4.73 -14.37 14.43
CA GLN A 379 -5.79 -13.91 15.35
C GLN A 379 -5.49 -12.50 15.89
N GLY A 380 -6.36 -11.47 15.94
CA GLY A 380 -7.76 -11.34 15.58
C GLY A 380 -8.61 -11.04 16.80
N LYS A 381 -8.80 -9.74 17.12
CA LYS A 381 -9.79 -9.15 18.07
C LYS A 381 -9.54 -7.64 18.24
N ARG A 382 -10.01 -6.74 17.38
CA ARG A 382 -11.35 -6.56 16.78
C ARG A 382 -11.15 -5.71 15.51
N CYS A 383 -11.70 -6.13 14.36
CA CYS A 383 -10.96 -5.91 13.10
C CYS A 383 -11.81 -5.46 11.90
N VAL A 384 -11.19 -4.71 10.99
CA VAL A 384 -11.44 -4.82 9.54
C VAL A 384 -10.13 -5.20 8.86
N VAL A 385 -10.14 -6.15 7.93
CA VAL A 385 -8.95 -6.50 7.11
C VAL A 385 -9.31 -6.53 5.64
N TYR A 386 -8.65 -5.69 4.85
CA TYR A 386 -9.10 -5.31 3.51
C TYR A 386 -7.89 -4.88 2.65
N ASN A 387 -7.58 -5.45 1.49
CA ASN A 387 -8.26 -6.39 0.60
C ASN A 387 -7.16 -7.31 -0.02
N VAL A 388 -7.12 -8.59 0.37
CA VAL A 388 -5.97 -9.29 1.00
C VAL A 388 -5.57 -10.62 0.34
N ILE A 389 -4.27 -10.93 0.26
CA ILE A 389 -3.74 -12.30 0.15
C ILE A 389 -2.51 -12.44 1.09
N ASP A 390 -2.45 -13.50 1.90
CA ASP A 390 -1.29 -13.87 2.71
C ASP A 390 -1.07 -15.40 2.80
N HIS A 391 0.14 -15.80 3.20
CA HIS A 391 0.48 -17.21 3.48
C HIS A 391 1.28 -17.47 4.78
N ALA A 392 1.36 -16.49 5.70
CA ALA A 392 1.88 -16.68 7.06
C ALA A 392 1.27 -15.66 8.05
N SER A 393 1.52 -15.84 9.35
CA SER A 393 0.62 -15.39 10.42
C SER A 393 0.43 -13.88 10.58
N ILE A 394 -0.84 -13.46 10.69
CA ILE A 394 -1.25 -12.10 11.04
C ILE A 394 -1.96 -12.10 12.42
N GLU A 395 -1.31 -11.60 13.47
CA GLU A 395 -1.98 -11.26 14.76
C GLU A 395 -2.59 -9.83 14.69
N ILE A 396 -3.78 -9.60 15.26
CA ILE A 396 -4.46 -8.27 15.27
C ILE A 396 -5.22 -8.04 16.58
N GLU A 397 -5.03 -6.88 17.23
CA GLU A 397 -6.01 -6.34 18.17
C GLU A 397 -6.42 -4.88 17.88
N ASP A 398 -7.72 -4.59 18.04
CA ASP A 398 -8.43 -3.29 17.95
C ASP A 398 -8.13 -2.32 16.76
N CYS A 399 -7.61 -2.82 15.63
CA CYS A 399 -7.20 -1.98 14.49
C CYS A 399 -7.72 -2.47 13.12
N ILE A 400 -7.71 -1.55 12.15
CA ILE A 400 -7.85 -1.86 10.72
C ILE A 400 -6.46 -2.13 10.13
N LEU A 401 -6.38 -3.13 9.25
CA LEU A 401 -5.18 -3.50 8.50
C LEU A 401 -5.47 -3.45 6.99
N VAL A 402 -4.63 -2.73 6.24
CA VAL A 402 -4.70 -2.64 4.76
C VAL A 402 -3.33 -2.82 4.10
N ASP A 403 -3.36 -3.26 2.85
CA ASP A 403 -2.19 -3.34 1.96
C ASP A 403 -2.39 -2.41 0.75
N VAL A 404 -1.36 -1.61 0.44
CA VAL A 404 -1.30 -0.71 -0.72
C VAL A 404 -0.21 -1.22 -1.66
N PHE A 405 -0.54 -1.36 -2.95
CA PHE A 405 0.36 -1.91 -3.96
C PHE A 405 0.89 -0.80 -4.87
N HIS A 406 2.21 -0.68 -4.99
CA HIS A 406 2.89 0.40 -5.72
C HIS A 406 4.06 -0.18 -6.53
N PRO A 407 4.15 0.04 -7.87
CA PRO A 407 5.12 -0.63 -8.74
C PRO A 407 6.57 -0.62 -8.22
N ASN A 408 7.11 0.55 -7.88
CA ASN A 408 8.50 0.69 -7.42
C ASN A 408 8.70 0.51 -5.89
N LYS A 409 7.71 -0.05 -5.18
CA LYS A 409 7.72 -0.23 -3.70
C LYS A 409 7.10 -1.55 -3.21
N GLY A 410 6.50 -2.35 -4.10
CA GLY A 410 5.81 -3.59 -3.73
C GLY A 410 4.56 -3.34 -2.89
N ARG A 411 4.41 -4.11 -1.81
CA ARG A 411 3.29 -4.06 -0.86
C ARG A 411 3.67 -3.21 0.36
N ILE A 412 3.04 -2.06 0.51
CA ILE A 412 3.13 -1.20 1.69
C ILE A 412 1.96 -1.57 2.63
N ARG A 413 2.27 -2.05 3.84
CA ARG A 413 1.27 -2.47 4.83
C ARG A 413 1.01 -1.35 5.84
N LEU A 414 -0.27 -1.08 6.14
CA LEU A 414 -0.69 0.00 7.03
C LEU A 414 -1.70 -0.47 8.09
N LYS A 415 -1.52 0.02 9.31
CA LYS A 415 -2.37 -0.20 10.49
C LYS A 415 -2.87 1.13 11.04
N MET A 416 -4.08 1.14 11.60
CA MET A 416 -4.66 2.28 12.33
C MET A 416 -5.74 1.80 13.29
N ARG A 417 -5.79 2.33 14.52
CA ARG A 417 -6.79 1.91 15.52
C ARG A 417 -8.19 2.40 15.11
N ILE A 418 -9.22 1.61 15.34
CA ILE A 418 -10.60 1.97 14.97
C ILE A 418 -11.03 3.22 15.75
N GLY A 419 -11.31 4.33 15.06
CA GLY A 419 -11.69 5.61 15.67
C GLY A 419 -10.52 6.57 15.98
N GLU A 420 -9.28 6.21 15.65
CA GLU A 420 -8.10 7.08 15.83
C GLU A 420 -8.16 8.36 14.96
N GLU A 421 -8.89 8.30 13.85
CA GLU A 421 -9.16 9.40 12.92
C GLU A 421 -9.99 10.54 13.53
N MET A 422 -10.62 10.28 14.69
CA MET A 422 -11.40 11.28 15.45
C MET A 422 -10.49 12.25 16.21
N GLY A 423 -9.18 11.99 16.29
CA GLY A 423 -8.19 12.92 16.82
C GLY A 423 -7.83 14.05 15.85
N ALA A 424 -7.03 15.01 16.34
CA ALA A 424 -6.47 16.08 15.52
C ALA A 424 -5.65 15.50 14.34
N LYS A 425 -5.86 16.03 13.13
CA LYS A 425 -5.41 15.40 11.86
C LYS A 425 -3.89 15.17 11.82
N GLU A 426 -3.13 16.05 12.44
CA GLU A 426 -1.67 16.02 12.52
C GLU A 426 -1.16 14.72 13.17
N LYS A 427 -1.91 14.18 14.13
CA LYS A 427 -1.56 12.97 14.91
C LYS A 427 -1.66 11.66 14.14
N TRP A 428 -2.43 11.62 13.04
CA TRP A 428 -2.67 10.38 12.27
C TRP A 428 -2.44 10.52 10.76
N TRP A 429 -2.47 11.73 10.20
CA TRP A 429 -2.25 11.96 8.78
C TRP A 429 -0.77 12.09 8.44
N VAL A 430 -0.08 12.99 9.14
CA VAL A 430 1.34 13.35 8.89
C VAL A 430 2.29 12.53 9.75
N SER A 431 1.87 12.18 10.97
CA SER A 431 2.64 11.31 11.87
C SER A 431 2.65 9.86 11.38
N ARG A 432 3.78 9.16 11.52
CA ARG A 432 3.85 7.71 11.31
C ARG A 432 3.23 6.99 12.52
N LEU A 433 2.16 6.22 12.29
CA LEU A 433 1.46 5.47 13.34
C LEU A 433 2.26 4.23 13.77
N PRO A 434 2.06 3.72 15.00
CA PRO A 434 2.79 2.55 15.51
C PRO A 434 2.61 1.32 14.61
N GLY A 435 3.71 0.84 14.03
CA GLY A 435 3.73 -0.33 13.13
C GLY A 435 3.53 -0.01 11.65
N ASN A 436 3.66 1.25 11.24
CA ASN A 436 3.69 1.67 9.83
C ASN A 436 5.03 2.33 9.48
N ASP A 437 5.65 1.91 8.38
CA ASP A 437 6.91 2.52 7.89
C ASP A 437 6.73 3.91 7.28
N PHE A 438 5.49 4.26 6.91
CA PHE A 438 5.10 5.52 6.26
C PHE A 438 3.88 6.12 6.97
N SER A 439 3.73 7.45 6.91
CA SER A 439 2.50 8.14 7.30
C SER A 439 1.44 8.04 6.20
N LEU A 440 0.18 8.34 6.54
CA LEU A 440 -0.91 8.31 5.57
C LEU A 440 -0.76 9.39 4.49
N SER A 441 -0.09 10.52 4.81
CA SER A 441 0.29 11.53 3.83
C SER A 441 1.44 11.08 2.93
N GLU A 442 2.48 10.43 3.47
CA GLU A 442 3.59 9.90 2.65
C GLU A 442 3.08 8.86 1.63
N VAL A 443 2.15 8.00 2.02
CA VAL A 443 1.49 7.08 1.07
C VAL A 443 0.55 7.82 0.11
N ALA A 444 -0.14 8.87 0.54
CA ALA A 444 -0.93 9.72 -0.37
C ALA A 444 -0.07 10.38 -1.45
N ASP A 445 1.14 10.83 -1.09
CA ASP A 445 2.10 11.44 -2.00
C ASP A 445 2.69 10.42 -2.99
N LEU A 446 3.06 9.23 -2.50
CA LEU A 446 3.55 8.11 -3.34
C LEU A 446 2.50 7.66 -4.35
N MET A 447 1.24 7.48 -3.93
CA MET A 447 0.16 7.00 -4.81
C MET A 447 -0.40 8.06 -5.75
N ARG A 448 0.08 9.32 -5.72
CA ARG A 448 -0.43 10.40 -6.57
C ARG A 448 -0.21 10.15 -8.06
N SER A 449 0.93 9.57 -8.44
CA SER A 449 1.32 9.36 -9.85
C SER A 449 1.11 7.93 -10.36
N VAL A 450 0.69 7.00 -9.51
CA VAL A 450 0.46 5.58 -9.86
C VAL A 450 -0.98 5.43 -10.35
N SER A 451 -1.20 4.84 -11.52
CA SER A 451 -2.54 4.56 -12.07
C SER A 451 -3.25 3.39 -11.36
N GLU A 452 -4.58 3.30 -11.48
CA GLU A 452 -5.31 2.12 -10.97
C GLU A 452 -4.93 0.83 -11.71
N ASP A 453 -4.52 0.93 -12.98
CA ASP A 453 -3.97 -0.18 -13.76
C ASP A 453 -2.67 -0.72 -13.10
N GLU A 454 -1.73 0.17 -12.78
CA GLU A 454 -0.49 -0.19 -12.08
C GLU A 454 -0.72 -0.79 -10.68
N ILE A 455 -1.75 -0.32 -9.95
CA ILE A 455 -2.15 -0.90 -8.66
C ILE A 455 -2.68 -2.33 -8.88
N ALA A 456 -3.53 -2.53 -9.89
CA ALA A 456 -4.11 -3.83 -10.22
C ALA A 456 -3.05 -4.84 -10.71
N GLU A 457 -2.12 -4.42 -11.57
CA GLU A 457 -1.00 -5.23 -12.03
C GLU A 457 -0.07 -5.61 -10.87
N THR A 458 0.29 -4.64 -10.01
CA THR A 458 1.13 -4.93 -8.83
C THR A 458 0.41 -5.87 -7.85
N LYS A 459 -0.89 -5.67 -7.60
CA LYS A 459 -1.69 -6.58 -6.76
C LYS A 459 -1.79 -7.99 -7.36
N LYS A 460 -1.94 -8.09 -8.69
CA LYS A 460 -1.94 -9.38 -9.40
C LYS A 460 -0.58 -10.08 -9.32
N MET A 461 0.52 -9.35 -9.44
CA MET A 461 1.87 -9.91 -9.25
C MET A 461 2.02 -10.55 -7.85
N PHE A 462 1.51 -9.92 -6.80
CA PHE A 462 1.48 -10.49 -5.44
C PHE A 462 0.47 -11.66 -5.27
N ALA A 463 -0.42 -11.89 -6.23
CA ALA A 463 -1.40 -12.98 -6.23
C ALA A 463 -0.96 -14.21 -7.06
N ASP A 464 -0.24 -13.98 -8.16
CA ASP A 464 0.15 -15.01 -9.14
C ASP A 464 1.44 -15.76 -8.77
N VAL A 465 2.32 -15.20 -7.94
CA VAL A 465 3.54 -15.89 -7.50
C VAL A 465 3.20 -16.91 -6.40
N GLY A 466 2.83 -18.12 -6.82
CA GLY A 466 2.64 -19.25 -5.92
C GLY A 466 3.93 -19.73 -5.26
N GLU A 467 3.79 -20.40 -4.11
CA GLU A 467 4.93 -20.88 -3.31
C GLU A 467 5.90 -21.79 -4.10
N THR A 468 5.41 -22.52 -5.09
CA THR A 468 6.20 -23.42 -5.95
C THR A 468 7.35 -22.73 -6.69
N VAL A 469 7.25 -21.42 -6.92
CA VAL A 469 8.26 -20.61 -7.62
C VAL A 469 9.60 -20.60 -6.86
N ILE A 470 9.54 -20.62 -5.53
CA ILE A 470 10.71 -20.56 -4.63
C ILE A 470 11.04 -21.90 -3.95
N GLU A 471 10.25 -22.95 -4.16
CA GLU A 471 10.51 -24.29 -3.62
C GLU A 471 11.51 -25.11 -4.49
N GLN A 472 12.31 -24.40 -5.28
CA GLN A 472 13.29 -24.93 -6.23
C GLN A 472 14.51 -23.99 -6.31
N PRO A 473 15.68 -24.46 -6.76
CA PRO A 473 16.79 -23.59 -7.14
C PRO A 473 16.38 -22.60 -8.25
N ILE A 474 16.87 -21.36 -8.17
CA ILE A 474 16.48 -20.25 -9.06
C ILE A 474 17.73 -19.69 -9.74
N LYS A 475 17.75 -19.60 -11.08
CA LYS A 475 18.87 -18.98 -11.81
C LYS A 475 18.80 -17.46 -11.72
N ILE A 476 19.90 -16.85 -11.28
CA ILE A 476 20.02 -15.40 -11.11
C ILE A 476 20.56 -14.78 -12.41
N ILE A 477 20.03 -13.62 -12.79
CA ILE A 477 20.52 -12.82 -13.93
C ILE A 477 21.62 -11.88 -13.40
N PRO A 478 22.90 -12.08 -13.80
CA PRO A 478 23.98 -11.19 -13.40
C PRO A 478 24.03 -9.91 -14.24
N PHE A 479 24.70 -8.89 -13.73
CA PHE A 479 25.00 -7.66 -14.47
C PHE A 479 26.45 -7.20 -14.22
N ILE A 480 27.01 -6.39 -15.13
CA ILE A 480 28.39 -5.89 -15.03
C ILE A 480 28.39 -4.39 -14.74
N GLU A 481 29.15 -3.98 -13.74
CA GLU A 481 29.53 -2.58 -13.53
C GLU A 481 30.99 -2.37 -13.87
N ASN A 482 31.27 -1.52 -14.87
CA ASN A 482 32.63 -1.08 -15.17
C ASN A 482 33.09 -0.07 -14.09
N LYS A 483 34.36 -0.16 -13.68
CA LYS A 483 34.99 0.68 -12.66
C LYS A 483 36.30 1.25 -13.19
N PRO A 484 36.84 2.35 -12.62
CA PRO A 484 38.11 2.94 -13.07
C PRO A 484 39.33 2.00 -13.03
N TRP A 485 39.22 0.86 -12.33
CA TRP A 485 40.30 -0.09 -12.08
C TRP A 485 40.03 -1.49 -12.68
N GLY A 486 38.94 -1.68 -13.44
CA GLY A 486 38.50 -2.98 -13.95
C GLY A 486 36.97 -3.11 -13.95
N PHE A 487 36.41 -4.25 -13.50
CA PHE A 487 34.96 -4.45 -13.44
C PHE A 487 34.48 -5.30 -12.27
N GLU A 488 33.20 -5.16 -11.95
CA GLU A 488 32.45 -6.00 -11.00
C GLU A 488 31.32 -6.73 -11.76
N LEU A 489 31.36 -8.05 -11.83
CA LEU A 489 30.22 -8.87 -12.25
C LEU A 489 29.39 -9.17 -11.00
N TRP A 490 28.21 -8.57 -10.88
CA TRP A 490 27.29 -8.75 -9.77
C TRP A 490 26.49 -10.04 -9.97
N CYS A 491 26.84 -11.08 -9.21
CA CYS A 491 26.32 -12.44 -9.35
C CYS A 491 25.05 -12.66 -8.51
N ALA A 492 24.98 -12.07 -7.31
CA ALA A 492 23.78 -11.98 -6.49
C ALA A 492 23.83 -10.73 -5.61
N SER A 493 22.70 -10.09 -5.38
CA SER A 493 22.53 -8.92 -4.52
C SER A 493 21.04 -8.61 -4.38
N PRO A 494 20.61 -7.75 -3.45
CA PRO A 494 19.24 -7.22 -3.44
C PRO A 494 18.74 -6.71 -4.80
N ARG A 495 19.66 -6.25 -5.68
CA ARG A 495 19.40 -5.64 -6.99
C ARG A 495 19.39 -6.63 -8.17
N ASN A 496 19.83 -7.87 -7.99
CA ASN A 496 19.86 -8.86 -9.08
C ASN A 496 18.46 -9.41 -9.35
N TYR A 497 18.11 -9.62 -10.62
CA TYR A 497 16.83 -10.20 -11.02
C TYR A 497 16.90 -11.73 -11.14
N CYS A 498 15.82 -12.39 -10.75
CA CYS A 498 15.43 -13.71 -11.22
C CYS A 498 14.28 -13.55 -12.24
N ALA A 499 14.05 -14.56 -13.08
CA ALA A 499 12.95 -14.58 -14.03
C ALA A 499 12.18 -15.91 -13.96
N PHE A 500 10.86 -15.83 -14.08
CA PHE A 500 9.95 -16.98 -14.03
C PHE A 500 8.92 -16.88 -15.14
N GLU A 501 8.64 -17.99 -15.82
CA GLU A 501 7.58 -18.05 -16.82
C GLU A 501 6.30 -18.63 -16.19
N THR A 502 5.25 -17.80 -16.11
CA THR A 502 3.95 -18.19 -15.57
C THR A 502 2.89 -17.93 -16.64
N SER A 503 2.16 -18.96 -17.05
CA SER A 503 1.08 -18.88 -18.05
C SER A 503 1.50 -18.23 -19.39
N GLY A 504 2.74 -18.44 -19.82
CA GLY A 504 3.31 -17.86 -21.06
C GLY A 504 3.78 -16.42 -20.93
N VAL A 505 3.86 -15.86 -19.71
CA VAL A 505 4.40 -14.52 -19.43
C VAL A 505 5.66 -14.65 -18.59
N VAL A 506 6.77 -14.06 -19.05
CA VAL A 506 8.03 -13.99 -18.29
C VAL A 506 7.98 -12.80 -17.32
N GLN A 507 7.84 -13.10 -16.04
CA GLN A 507 7.89 -12.14 -14.94
C GLN A 507 9.33 -12.03 -14.41
N LYS A 508 9.69 -10.90 -13.80
CA LYS A 508 11.01 -10.67 -13.19
C LYS A 508 10.87 -10.07 -11.80
N PHE A 509 11.70 -10.54 -10.87
CA PHE A 509 11.72 -10.10 -9.48
C PHE A 509 13.17 -9.92 -9.05
N THR A 510 13.46 -8.86 -8.31
CA THR A 510 14.73 -8.70 -7.60
C THR A 510 14.82 -9.67 -6.41
N LEU A 511 16.03 -9.93 -5.91
CA LEU A 511 16.21 -10.78 -4.73
C LEU A 511 15.62 -10.13 -3.46
N ASP A 512 15.57 -8.80 -3.38
CA ASP A 512 14.92 -8.08 -2.27
C ASP A 512 13.39 -8.26 -2.32
N GLU A 513 12.77 -8.14 -3.50
CA GLU A 513 11.35 -8.40 -3.68
C GLU A 513 10.98 -9.86 -3.34
N LEU A 514 11.77 -10.84 -3.78
CA LEU A 514 11.57 -12.24 -3.39
C LEU A 514 11.73 -12.48 -1.89
N THR A 515 12.61 -11.72 -1.22
CA THR A 515 12.81 -11.81 0.23
C THR A 515 11.64 -11.18 1.00
N CYS A 516 11.10 -10.05 0.52
CA CYS A 516 9.91 -9.41 1.08
C CYS A 516 8.62 -10.23 0.84
N LEU A 517 8.54 -10.93 -0.30
CA LEU A 517 7.44 -11.86 -0.61
C LEU A 517 7.47 -13.12 0.26
N PHE A 518 8.64 -13.73 0.47
CA PHE A 518 8.76 -15.06 1.09
C PHE A 518 9.91 -15.18 2.13
N PRO A 519 9.96 -14.34 3.18
CA PRO A 519 11.13 -14.27 4.05
C PRO A 519 11.45 -15.61 4.73
N GLU A 520 10.46 -16.30 5.30
CA GLU A 520 10.69 -17.58 5.99
C GLU A 520 11.16 -18.70 5.05
N LYS A 521 10.54 -18.86 3.87
CA LYS A 521 10.92 -19.91 2.92
C LYS A 521 12.24 -19.61 2.20
N LEU A 522 12.57 -18.34 1.97
CA LEU A 522 13.82 -17.94 1.32
C LEU A 522 14.98 -17.95 2.31
N LEU A 523 14.82 -17.36 3.49
CA LEU A 523 15.90 -17.12 4.47
C LEU A 523 16.03 -18.23 5.55
N GLY A 524 14.96 -18.94 5.86
CA GLY A 524 14.90 -19.88 6.99
C GLY A 524 14.80 -19.16 8.33
N ASP A 525 15.63 -19.55 9.31
CA ASP A 525 15.65 -18.95 10.66
C ASP A 525 16.09 -17.46 10.68
N VAL A 526 16.64 -16.95 9.59
CA VAL A 526 17.19 -15.59 9.49
C VAL A 526 16.05 -14.58 9.30
N LYS A 527 15.70 -13.86 10.37
CA LYS A 527 14.65 -12.82 10.34
C LYS A 527 15.17 -11.52 9.72
N SER A 528 14.87 -11.33 8.43
CA SER A 528 15.12 -10.11 7.66
C SER A 528 14.03 -9.94 6.60
N GLU A 529 13.73 -8.70 6.22
CA GLU A 529 12.89 -8.38 5.06
C GLU A 529 13.72 -8.01 3.82
N LYS A 530 15.03 -7.76 4.01
CA LYS A 530 16.01 -7.56 2.93
C LYS A 530 16.83 -8.82 2.64
N PHE A 531 17.24 -8.99 1.39
CA PHE A 531 18.15 -10.05 0.96
C PHE A 531 19.53 -9.87 1.64
N PRO A 532 20.10 -10.92 2.29
CA PRO A 532 21.18 -10.75 3.26
C PRO A 532 22.61 -10.63 2.67
N LEU A 533 22.82 -10.96 1.39
CA LEU A 533 24.16 -11.09 0.80
C LEU A 533 24.37 -10.25 -0.46
N ILE A 534 25.62 -9.85 -0.70
CA ILE A 534 26.12 -9.38 -2.00
C ILE A 534 27.25 -10.31 -2.43
N VAL A 535 27.20 -10.80 -3.66
CA VAL A 535 28.12 -11.75 -4.27
C VAL A 535 28.56 -11.22 -5.63
N LYS A 536 29.87 -11.15 -5.85
CA LYS A 536 30.45 -10.61 -7.09
C LYS A 536 31.63 -11.45 -7.58
N ILE A 537 31.93 -11.35 -8.87
CA ILE A 537 33.26 -11.64 -9.40
C ILE A 537 33.90 -10.30 -9.77
N ILE A 538 34.93 -9.92 -9.03
CA ILE A 538 35.66 -8.66 -9.23
C ILE A 538 36.91 -8.95 -10.04
N LYS A 539 37.13 -8.19 -11.11
CA LYS A 539 38.40 -8.15 -11.86
C LYS A 539 39.10 -6.82 -11.59
N ALA A 540 40.24 -6.90 -10.92
CA ALA A 540 41.17 -5.80 -10.73
C ALA A 540 42.23 -5.82 -11.85
N ASP A 541 42.27 -4.77 -12.65
CA ASP A 541 43.35 -4.46 -13.60
C ASP A 541 44.32 -3.43 -12.99
N GLU A 542 43.80 -2.46 -12.23
CA GLU A 542 44.56 -1.60 -11.33
C GLU A 542 44.26 -1.92 -9.85
N ASN A 543 44.98 -1.30 -8.91
CA ASN A 543 44.67 -1.39 -7.48
C ASN A 543 43.29 -0.77 -7.18
N LEU A 544 42.46 -1.47 -6.41
CA LEU A 544 41.27 -0.87 -5.80
C LEU A 544 41.69 0.18 -4.75
N SER A 545 40.73 1.05 -4.43
CA SER A 545 40.90 2.06 -3.39
C SER A 545 41.18 1.41 -2.02
N VAL A 546 42.06 2.02 -1.23
CA VAL A 546 42.22 1.67 0.19
C VAL A 546 40.95 2.11 0.91
N GLN A 547 40.31 1.18 1.62
CA GLN A 547 38.98 1.39 2.20
C GLN A 547 38.79 0.62 3.51
N VAL A 548 37.70 0.92 4.21
CA VAL A 548 37.26 0.24 5.43
C VAL A 548 35.73 0.23 5.50
N HIS A 549 35.16 -0.75 6.19
CA HIS A 549 33.71 -0.97 6.27
C HIS A 549 33.15 -0.78 7.68
N PRO A 550 31.88 -0.31 7.81
CA PRO A 550 31.19 -0.23 9.08
C PRO A 550 30.80 -1.61 9.62
N ASP A 551 30.67 -1.68 10.95
CA ASP A 551 29.88 -2.73 11.57
C ASP A 551 28.39 -2.40 11.53
N ASP A 552 27.63 -3.39 11.96
CA ASP A 552 26.17 -3.40 12.09
C ASP A 552 25.60 -2.22 12.90
N ALA A 553 26.33 -1.73 13.91
CA ALA A 553 25.88 -0.63 14.75
C ALA A 553 26.11 0.73 14.06
N TYR A 554 27.26 0.91 13.42
CA TYR A 554 27.53 2.14 12.66
C TYR A 554 26.64 2.24 11.42
N ALA A 555 26.43 1.14 10.69
CA ALA A 555 25.56 1.10 9.52
C ALA A 555 24.11 1.49 9.85
N ARG A 556 23.56 0.98 10.96
CA ARG A 556 22.24 1.39 11.46
C ARG A 556 22.17 2.86 11.86
N SER A 557 23.27 3.47 12.31
CA SER A 557 23.32 4.92 12.57
C SER A 557 23.24 5.79 11.30
N LEU A 558 23.47 5.20 10.12
CA LEU A 558 23.33 5.83 8.80
C LEU A 558 22.02 5.44 8.09
N GLY A 559 21.18 4.60 8.70
CA GLY A 559 19.91 4.12 8.11
C GLY A 559 20.02 2.85 7.25
N ASP A 560 21.16 2.16 7.26
CA ASP A 560 21.29 0.83 6.63
C ASP A 560 20.99 -0.30 7.63
N VAL A 561 20.70 -1.51 7.14
CA VAL A 561 20.31 -2.66 7.97
C VAL A 561 21.53 -3.45 8.46
N PHE A 562 22.50 -3.66 7.58
CA PHE A 562 23.67 -4.50 7.79
C PHE A 562 24.96 -3.67 7.83
N GLY A 563 25.94 -4.10 8.61
CA GLY A 563 27.34 -3.74 8.38
C GLY A 563 27.89 -4.42 7.12
N LYS A 564 29.16 -4.20 6.80
CA LYS A 564 29.86 -4.96 5.75
C LYS A 564 30.99 -5.81 6.32
N GLU A 565 30.70 -7.10 6.50
CA GLU A 565 31.69 -8.17 6.56
C GLU A 565 31.90 -8.69 5.13
N GLU A 566 33.15 -8.95 4.73
CA GLU A 566 33.46 -9.48 3.39
C GLU A 566 34.40 -10.69 3.44
N ALA A 567 34.50 -11.36 2.29
CA ALA A 567 35.50 -12.37 2.01
C ALA A 567 35.85 -12.38 0.52
N TRP A 568 37.12 -12.70 0.22
CA TRP A 568 37.62 -12.87 -1.15
C TRP A 568 38.21 -14.26 -1.34
N HIS A 569 37.82 -14.95 -2.41
CA HIS A 569 38.43 -16.19 -2.88
C HIS A 569 39.07 -15.97 -4.26
N VAL A 570 40.37 -16.24 -4.40
CA VAL A 570 41.17 -15.86 -5.58
C VAL A 570 40.95 -16.85 -6.74
N LEU A 571 40.41 -16.34 -7.85
CA LEU A 571 40.12 -17.12 -9.06
C LEU A 571 41.27 -17.07 -10.07
N GLU A 572 41.83 -15.88 -10.30
CA GLU A 572 42.94 -15.65 -11.26
C GLU A 572 43.90 -14.60 -10.68
N ARG A 573 45.20 -14.69 -11.02
CA ARG A 573 46.20 -13.73 -10.52
C ARG A 573 47.39 -13.53 -11.47
N SER A 574 47.87 -12.29 -11.57
CA SER A 574 49.14 -11.92 -12.22
C SER A 574 50.35 -12.34 -11.39
N LYS A 575 51.58 -12.33 -11.95
CA LYS A 575 52.77 -12.81 -11.23
C LYS A 575 53.08 -12.04 -9.93
N GLU A 576 52.70 -10.76 -9.85
CA GLU A 576 53.06 -9.85 -8.75
C GLU A 576 51.83 -9.39 -7.94
N ALA A 577 50.71 -10.08 -8.13
CA ALA A 577 49.42 -9.76 -7.55
C ALA A 577 49.42 -9.88 -6.01
N LYS A 578 48.94 -8.83 -5.33
CA LYS A 578 48.95 -8.73 -3.86
C LYS A 578 47.61 -8.32 -3.28
N ILE A 579 47.26 -8.89 -2.13
CA ILE A 579 46.13 -8.49 -1.30
C ILE A 579 46.66 -7.70 -0.11
N TYR A 580 46.12 -6.51 0.14
CA TYR A 580 46.52 -5.65 1.23
C TYR A 580 45.44 -5.71 2.32
N LEU A 581 45.78 -6.17 3.52
CA LEU A 581 44.77 -6.51 4.53
C LEU A 581 45.28 -6.32 5.97
N GLY A 582 44.69 -5.36 6.68
CA GLY A 582 45.06 -4.96 8.04
C GLY A 582 46.42 -4.27 8.14
N PHE A 583 46.71 -3.64 9.29
CA PHE A 583 47.96 -2.91 9.50
C PHE A 583 49.14 -3.85 9.77
N LYS A 584 50.29 -3.54 9.15
CA LYS A 584 51.54 -4.31 9.27
C LYS A 584 52.25 -4.12 10.61
N ASN A 585 52.15 -2.90 11.13
CA ASN A 585 52.75 -2.43 12.37
C ASN A 585 51.66 -1.73 13.20
N PHE A 586 51.97 -1.40 14.47
CA PHE A 586 51.13 -0.55 15.32
C PHE A 586 50.61 0.70 14.58
N MET A 587 49.30 0.95 14.69
CA MET A 587 48.66 2.12 14.09
C MET A 587 47.65 2.74 15.06
N ASN A 588 47.74 4.06 15.25
CA ASN A 588 46.80 4.85 16.04
C ASN A 588 46.16 5.96 15.18
N ALA A 589 45.17 6.65 15.75
CA ALA A 589 44.43 7.72 15.09
C ALA A 589 45.24 8.99 14.75
N GLU A 590 46.50 9.10 15.17
CA GLU A 590 47.39 10.23 14.86
C GLU A 590 48.30 9.88 13.69
N ASN A 591 49.05 8.77 13.81
CA ASN A 591 49.87 8.21 12.75
C ASN A 591 49.05 7.92 11.49
N PHE A 592 47.79 7.49 11.64
CA PHE A 592 46.88 7.30 10.52
C PHE A 592 46.57 8.63 9.80
N LYS A 593 46.35 9.73 10.52
CA LYS A 593 46.13 11.06 9.92
C LYS A 593 47.40 11.57 9.23
N GLU A 594 48.59 11.16 9.67
CA GLU A 594 49.81 11.41 8.92
C GLU A 594 49.92 10.56 7.65
N ALA A 595 49.57 9.28 7.71
CA ALA A 595 49.51 8.41 6.53
C ALA A 595 48.54 8.95 5.46
N VAL A 596 47.39 9.51 5.86
CA VAL A 596 46.50 10.25 4.94
C VAL A 596 47.24 11.39 4.23
N LYS A 597 47.97 12.22 4.96
CA LYS A 597 48.66 13.41 4.40
C LYS A 597 49.86 13.06 3.50
N ARG A 598 50.40 11.85 3.61
CA ARG A 598 51.58 11.40 2.84
C ARG A 598 51.22 10.50 1.65
N GLU A 599 49.99 9.99 1.59
CA GLU A 599 49.49 9.04 0.58
C GLU A 599 50.19 7.65 0.56
N GLU A 600 51.15 7.39 1.47
CA GLU A 600 51.98 6.17 1.56
C GLU A 600 51.23 4.89 2.03
N PHE A 601 49.89 4.88 1.98
CA PHE A 601 49.02 3.94 2.70
C PHE A 601 49.29 2.45 2.48
N LEU A 602 49.57 2.01 1.25
CA LEU A 602 49.83 0.59 0.97
C LEU A 602 51.06 0.06 1.72
N SER A 603 52.01 0.92 2.09
CA SER A 603 53.20 0.53 2.87
C SER A 603 52.87 0.22 4.34
N CYS A 604 51.76 0.75 4.86
CA CYS A 604 51.29 0.55 6.22
C CYS A 604 50.50 -0.77 6.40
N LEU A 605 50.11 -1.43 5.31
CA LEU A 605 49.29 -2.63 5.31
C LEU A 605 50.13 -3.92 5.19
N ASN A 606 49.61 -5.04 5.70
CA ASN A 606 50.17 -6.36 5.36
C ASN A 606 49.89 -6.62 3.88
N ALA A 607 50.91 -6.99 3.11
CA ALA A 607 50.78 -7.32 1.70
C ALA A 607 51.04 -8.82 1.48
N PHE A 608 50.00 -9.56 1.13
CA PHE A 608 50.04 -11.01 0.90
C PHE A 608 50.12 -11.30 -0.60
N GLU A 609 51.01 -12.22 -1.01
CA GLU A 609 51.06 -12.70 -2.40
C GLU A 609 49.87 -13.62 -2.68
N ALA A 610 49.05 -13.24 -3.67
CA ALA A 610 47.81 -13.95 -3.98
C ALA A 610 48.07 -15.19 -4.85
N HIS A 611 47.57 -16.34 -4.43
CA HIS A 611 47.59 -17.59 -5.18
C HIS A 611 46.15 -18.02 -5.52
N VAL A 612 45.96 -18.68 -6.67
CA VAL A 612 44.63 -19.20 -7.05
C VAL A 612 44.18 -20.22 -6.00
N GLY A 613 42.94 -20.09 -5.54
CA GLY A 613 42.38 -20.85 -4.42
C GLY A 613 42.57 -20.19 -3.05
N ASP A 614 43.45 -19.21 -2.88
CA ASP A 614 43.59 -18.50 -1.59
C ASP A 614 42.25 -17.85 -1.17
N SER A 615 41.97 -17.89 0.13
CA SER A 615 40.77 -17.28 0.71
C SER A 615 41.13 -16.32 1.83
N TYR A 616 40.46 -15.17 1.89
CA TYR A 616 40.70 -14.10 2.85
C TYR A 616 39.38 -13.66 3.49
N HIS A 617 39.40 -13.39 4.79
CA HIS A 617 38.26 -12.89 5.56
C HIS A 617 38.49 -11.43 5.96
N ILE A 618 37.46 -10.59 5.80
CA ILE A 618 37.54 -9.15 5.99
C ILE A 618 36.42 -8.72 6.95
N PRO A 619 36.62 -8.86 8.27
CA PRO A 619 35.70 -8.33 9.26
C PRO A 619 35.50 -6.81 9.15
N ALA A 620 34.32 -6.34 9.57
CA ALA A 620 34.04 -4.92 9.71
C ALA A 620 35.13 -4.18 10.51
N GLY A 621 35.48 -2.97 10.06
CA GLY A 621 36.55 -2.15 10.64
C GLY A 621 37.98 -2.54 10.23
N VAL A 622 38.20 -3.62 9.47
CA VAL A 622 39.53 -3.95 8.91
C VAL A 622 39.80 -3.13 7.65
N ILE A 623 40.90 -2.37 7.65
CA ILE A 623 41.39 -1.66 6.47
C ILE A 623 42.00 -2.61 5.43
N HIS A 624 41.70 -2.40 4.16
CA HIS A 624 42.14 -3.30 3.08
C HIS A 624 42.19 -2.60 1.71
N ALA A 625 42.82 -3.28 0.74
CA ALA A 625 42.73 -3.01 -0.70
C ALA A 625 43.02 -4.28 -1.52
N LEU A 626 42.25 -4.49 -2.59
CA LEU A 626 42.52 -5.51 -3.60
C LEU A 626 43.55 -4.97 -4.61
N GLY A 627 44.67 -5.67 -4.81
CA GLY A 627 45.73 -5.22 -5.72
C GLY A 627 45.47 -5.53 -7.20
N ALA A 628 46.22 -4.83 -8.05
CA ALA A 628 46.19 -4.96 -9.50
C ALA A 628 46.46 -6.40 -10.00
N GLY A 629 45.79 -6.77 -11.10
CA GLY A 629 45.99 -8.06 -11.76
C GLY A 629 45.39 -9.26 -11.03
N ILE A 630 44.37 -9.06 -10.18
CA ILE A 630 43.64 -10.11 -9.45
C ILE A 630 42.23 -10.27 -10.02
N LYS A 631 41.70 -11.50 -9.98
CA LYS A 631 40.27 -11.78 -10.04
C LYS A 631 39.84 -12.55 -8.80
N VAL A 632 38.83 -12.07 -8.09
CA VAL A 632 38.28 -12.73 -6.89
C VAL A 632 36.78 -12.96 -7.03
N TYR A 633 36.31 -14.03 -6.39
CA TYR A 633 34.93 -14.15 -5.96
C TYR A 633 34.81 -13.41 -4.62
N GLU A 634 34.01 -12.35 -4.58
CA GLU A 634 33.67 -11.59 -3.38
C GLU A 634 32.32 -12.05 -2.84
N VAL A 635 32.24 -12.27 -1.53
CA VAL A 635 30.99 -12.41 -0.79
C VAL A 635 31.01 -11.41 0.36
N SER A 636 29.90 -10.72 0.57
CA SER A 636 29.72 -9.80 1.69
C SER A 636 28.28 -9.83 2.22
N THR A 637 28.07 -9.33 3.43
CA THR A 637 26.73 -8.94 3.90
C THR A 637 26.20 -7.80 3.05
N ALA A 638 24.87 -7.69 2.90
CA ALA A 638 24.22 -6.79 1.94
C ALA A 638 24.22 -5.29 2.32
N SER A 639 25.40 -4.72 2.55
CA SER A 639 25.63 -3.28 2.62
C SER A 639 26.59 -2.85 1.51
N GLU A 640 26.31 -1.72 0.84
CA GLU A 640 27.26 -1.09 -0.08
C GLU A 640 28.20 -0.09 0.64
N SER A 641 28.04 0.10 1.96
CA SER A 641 28.74 1.10 2.77
C SER A 641 30.27 0.93 2.76
N THR A 642 30.96 1.80 2.01
CA THR A 642 32.39 1.67 1.70
C THR A 642 33.14 2.98 1.97
N PHE A 643 33.81 3.10 3.12
CA PHE A 643 34.52 4.33 3.47
C PHE A 643 35.91 4.35 2.86
N ARG A 644 36.02 5.10 1.76
CA ARG A 644 37.25 5.25 0.99
C ARG A 644 38.26 6.13 1.70
N ILE A 645 39.50 5.67 1.79
CA ILE A 645 40.60 6.33 2.47
C ILE A 645 41.60 6.91 1.46
N TYR A 646 41.93 6.16 0.40
CA TYR A 646 42.84 6.60 -0.66
C TYR A 646 42.50 5.95 -2.01
N ASP A 647 42.74 6.67 -3.11
CA ASP A 647 42.32 6.27 -4.46
C ASP A 647 43.20 6.82 -5.60
N TYR A 648 44.50 7.00 -5.36
CA TYR A 648 45.51 7.24 -6.42
C TYR A 648 45.16 8.43 -7.35
N GLY A 649 44.59 9.51 -6.80
CA GLY A 649 44.23 10.72 -7.54
C GLY A 649 42.99 10.62 -8.44
N ARG A 650 42.24 9.50 -8.47
CA ARG A 650 41.10 9.25 -9.38
C ARG A 650 39.84 10.12 -9.16
N GLY A 651 39.91 11.15 -8.31
CA GLY A 651 38.83 12.13 -8.11
C GLY A 651 37.56 11.64 -7.42
N ARG A 652 37.47 10.36 -6.99
CA ARG A 652 36.31 9.83 -6.24
C ARG A 652 36.36 10.26 -4.77
N GLU A 653 35.20 10.37 -4.14
CA GLU A 653 35.06 10.83 -2.76
C GLU A 653 35.82 9.96 -1.73
N LEU A 654 36.45 10.65 -0.77
CA LEU A 654 37.18 10.07 0.37
C LEU A 654 36.43 10.36 1.68
N HIS A 655 36.12 9.30 2.42
CA HIS A 655 35.18 9.27 3.54
C HIS A 655 35.92 9.29 4.88
N LEU A 656 36.92 10.19 4.99
CA LEU A 656 37.95 10.14 6.03
C LEU A 656 37.40 10.26 7.47
N LYS A 657 36.25 10.92 7.66
CA LYS A 657 35.59 11.07 8.98
C LYS A 657 34.99 9.74 9.46
N ASP A 658 34.31 9.03 8.56
CA ASP A 658 33.62 7.78 8.85
C ASP A 658 34.59 6.60 8.89
N ALA A 659 35.58 6.58 7.99
CA ALA A 659 36.69 5.65 8.06
C ALA A 659 37.42 5.72 9.42
N MET A 660 37.69 6.92 9.93
CA MET A 660 38.29 7.15 11.27
C MET A 660 37.42 6.68 12.43
N ARG A 661 36.10 6.53 12.25
CA ARG A 661 35.17 6.08 13.29
C ARG A 661 35.00 4.56 13.34
N VAL A 662 35.15 3.87 12.21
CA VAL A 662 34.95 2.41 12.13
C VAL A 662 36.23 1.60 12.03
N VAL A 663 37.36 2.21 11.63
CA VAL A 663 38.64 1.50 11.52
C VAL A 663 39.12 1.01 12.88
N ARG A 664 39.47 -0.27 12.95
CA ARG A 664 40.04 -0.90 14.14
C ARG A 664 41.53 -0.60 14.20
N PHE A 665 41.89 0.38 15.03
CA PHE A 665 43.26 0.62 15.46
C PHE A 665 43.71 -0.49 16.41
N ASP A 666 44.93 -1.00 16.23
CA ASP A 666 45.39 -2.22 16.89
C ASP A 666 46.84 -2.09 17.40
N GLY A 667 47.09 -2.78 18.52
CA GLY A 667 48.37 -2.88 19.20
C GLY A 667 49.39 -3.77 18.50
N GLU A 668 48.96 -4.91 17.96
CA GLU A 668 49.87 -6.05 17.70
C GLU A 668 50.01 -6.44 16.21
N GLY A 669 49.08 -6.06 15.35
CA GLY A 669 49.19 -6.18 13.88
C GLY A 669 48.11 -7.06 13.24
N TYR A 670 46.85 -6.65 13.38
CA TYR A 670 45.67 -7.25 12.75
C TYR A 670 45.89 -7.50 11.25
N GLY A 671 45.61 -8.72 10.80
CA GLY A 671 45.76 -9.13 9.39
C GLY A 671 46.44 -10.49 9.20
N ARG A 672 47.40 -10.86 10.06
CA ARG A 672 48.20 -12.10 9.89
C ARG A 672 47.37 -13.39 9.91
N GLY A 673 46.26 -13.41 10.66
CA GLY A 673 45.30 -14.52 10.72
C GLY A 673 44.14 -14.44 9.72
N LEU A 674 44.09 -13.42 8.84
CA LEU A 674 42.95 -13.19 7.93
C LEU A 674 43.10 -13.87 6.56
N LYS A 675 44.24 -14.53 6.28
CA LYS A 675 44.34 -15.52 5.21
C LYS A 675 43.91 -16.88 5.78
N MET A 676 42.84 -17.44 5.23
CA MET A 676 42.15 -18.60 5.79
C MET A 676 42.79 -19.93 5.35
N VAL A 677 42.85 -20.89 6.27
CA VAL A 677 43.21 -22.29 5.98
C VAL A 677 41.94 -23.08 5.77
N HIS A 678 41.80 -23.74 4.61
CA HIS A 678 40.59 -24.49 4.29
C HIS A 678 40.47 -25.78 5.10
N LYS A 679 39.25 -26.14 5.47
CA LYS A 679 38.94 -27.37 6.18
C LYS A 679 38.07 -28.29 5.32
N LEU A 680 38.59 -29.46 4.98
CA LEU A 680 37.80 -30.52 4.35
C LEU A 680 36.67 -30.96 5.30
N LEU A 681 35.43 -30.92 4.82
CA LEU A 681 34.22 -31.31 5.56
C LEU A 681 33.72 -32.70 5.15
N ARG A 682 33.75 -33.01 3.85
CA ARG A 682 33.21 -34.25 3.25
C ARG A 682 34.03 -34.62 2.02
N LYS A 683 34.31 -35.91 1.83
CA LYS A 683 34.99 -36.46 0.65
C LYS A 683 34.40 -37.82 0.31
N GLU A 684 33.93 -37.96 -0.92
CA GLU A 684 33.31 -39.17 -1.48
C GLU A 684 33.84 -39.39 -2.91
N GLU A 685 33.43 -40.46 -3.59
CA GLU A 685 33.83 -40.68 -4.98
C GLU A 685 33.25 -39.58 -5.88
N GLY A 686 34.12 -38.87 -6.61
CA GLY A 686 33.72 -37.73 -7.43
C GLY A 686 33.28 -36.46 -6.67
N TYR A 687 33.52 -36.35 -5.35
CA TYR A 687 33.13 -35.15 -4.58
C TYR A 687 34.07 -34.78 -3.43
N GLU A 688 34.40 -33.50 -3.31
CA GLU A 688 35.05 -32.91 -2.14
C GLU A 688 34.38 -31.58 -1.72
N GLU A 689 34.14 -31.40 -0.42
CA GLU A 689 33.55 -30.18 0.16
C GLU A 689 34.50 -29.57 1.18
N TYR A 690 34.91 -28.33 0.95
CA TYR A 690 35.80 -27.56 1.81
C TYR A 690 35.08 -26.35 2.40
N GLN A 691 35.23 -26.11 3.70
CA GLN A 691 34.97 -24.82 4.32
C GLN A 691 36.15 -23.89 3.99
N LEU A 692 35.87 -22.79 3.28
CA LEU A 692 36.84 -21.74 2.93
C LEU A 692 36.96 -20.71 4.06
N LEU A 693 35.83 -20.33 4.66
CA LEU A 693 35.76 -19.53 5.89
C LEU A 693 34.39 -19.69 6.59
N LYS A 694 34.29 -19.15 7.80
CA LYS A 694 33.03 -18.97 8.52
C LYS A 694 33.08 -17.62 9.27
N GLY A 695 32.33 -16.64 8.77
CA GLY A 695 32.17 -15.33 9.39
C GLY A 695 31.00 -15.30 10.37
N SER A 696 30.52 -14.10 10.72
CA SER A 696 29.28 -13.93 11.49
C SER A 696 28.05 -13.92 10.57
N GLY A 697 28.10 -13.17 9.46
CA GLY A 697 27.00 -13.04 8.51
C GLY A 697 26.85 -14.19 7.52
N PHE A 698 27.96 -14.85 7.15
CA PHE A 698 27.93 -15.99 6.22
C PHE A 698 29.06 -17.02 6.43
N GLU A 699 28.82 -18.24 5.93
CA GLU A 699 29.83 -19.28 5.73
C GLU A 699 30.15 -19.41 4.23
N LEU A 700 31.41 -19.63 3.87
CA LEU A 700 31.84 -19.84 2.49
C LEU A 700 32.39 -21.26 2.31
N ARG A 701 31.90 -21.99 1.31
CA ARG A 701 32.38 -23.33 0.95
C ARG A 701 32.80 -23.43 -0.53
N LEU A 702 33.64 -24.41 -0.82
CA LEU A 702 34.00 -24.85 -2.16
C LEU A 702 33.56 -26.31 -2.32
N LEU A 703 32.79 -26.59 -3.37
CA LEU A 703 32.40 -27.92 -3.78
C LEU A 703 33.17 -28.27 -5.06
N LYS A 704 33.97 -29.33 -5.04
CA LYS A 704 34.59 -29.92 -6.23
C LYS A 704 33.74 -31.13 -6.64
N VAL A 705 33.30 -31.17 -7.89
CA VAL A 705 32.38 -32.18 -8.42
C VAL A 705 33.02 -32.82 -9.65
N GLN A 706 33.12 -34.15 -9.66
CA GLN A 706 33.63 -34.97 -10.76
C GLN A 706 32.83 -36.29 -10.81
N GLY A 707 31.51 -36.19 -10.92
CA GLY A 707 30.57 -37.29 -10.70
C GLY A 707 29.16 -36.80 -10.44
N GLU A 708 28.46 -37.44 -9.49
CA GLU A 708 27.12 -37.06 -9.00
C GLU A 708 27.12 -37.05 -7.46
N VAL A 709 26.50 -36.05 -6.85
CA VAL A 709 26.41 -35.89 -5.40
C VAL A 709 25.06 -35.34 -4.97
N LYS A 710 24.52 -35.80 -3.84
CA LYS A 710 23.41 -35.13 -3.15
C LYS A 710 23.93 -34.15 -2.11
N VAL A 711 23.44 -32.91 -2.16
CA VAL A 711 23.77 -31.81 -1.25
C VAL A 711 22.53 -31.45 -0.44
N TYR A 712 22.67 -31.35 0.89
CA TYR A 712 21.63 -30.93 1.81
C TYR A 712 21.82 -29.46 2.19
N THR A 713 20.75 -28.65 2.18
CA THR A 713 20.82 -27.23 2.52
C THR A 713 20.85 -26.97 4.02
N ALA A 714 20.19 -27.83 4.79
CA ALA A 714 19.95 -27.71 6.22
C ALA A 714 19.17 -26.44 6.62
N GLY A 715 18.13 -26.09 5.85
CA GLY A 715 17.21 -25.00 6.20
C GLY A 715 17.80 -23.60 6.02
N LYS A 716 18.79 -23.45 5.14
CA LYS A 716 19.54 -22.20 4.95
C LYS A 716 19.60 -21.76 3.50
N LEU A 717 19.39 -20.46 3.28
CA LEU A 717 19.67 -19.79 2.01
C LEU A 717 21.11 -20.06 1.56
N ARG A 718 21.28 -20.41 0.28
CA ARG A 718 22.59 -20.49 -0.37
C ARG A 718 22.62 -19.74 -1.69
N VAL A 719 23.75 -19.09 -1.99
CA VAL A 719 24.10 -18.62 -3.35
C VAL A 719 25.21 -19.53 -3.85
N LEU A 720 24.99 -20.17 -5.01
CA LEU A 720 25.95 -21.08 -5.66
C LEU A 720 26.44 -20.43 -6.95
N THR A 721 27.75 -20.30 -7.12
CA THR A 721 28.36 -19.84 -8.38
C THR A 721 29.35 -20.87 -8.88
N CYS A 722 29.17 -21.33 -10.11
CA CYS A 722 30.15 -22.20 -10.77
C CYS A 722 31.38 -21.35 -11.16
N VAL A 723 32.54 -21.61 -10.56
CA VAL A 723 33.78 -20.83 -10.81
C VAL A 723 34.73 -21.52 -11.77
N HIS A 724 34.57 -22.82 -12.01
CA HIS A 724 35.30 -23.59 -13.01
C HIS A 724 34.46 -24.75 -13.54
N GLY A 725 34.61 -25.11 -14.82
CA GLY A 725 33.96 -26.26 -15.43
C GLY A 725 32.47 -26.07 -15.71
N ARG A 726 31.69 -27.14 -15.51
CA ARG A 726 30.22 -27.14 -15.63
C ARG A 726 29.60 -28.18 -14.70
N VAL A 727 28.55 -27.78 -14.01
CA VAL A 727 27.66 -28.69 -13.27
C VAL A 727 26.21 -28.51 -13.69
N THR A 728 25.38 -29.52 -13.44
CA THR A 728 23.92 -29.46 -13.50
C THR A 728 23.35 -29.75 -12.13
N LEU A 729 22.37 -28.96 -11.70
CA LEU A 729 21.63 -29.12 -10.46
C LEU A 729 20.24 -29.67 -10.78
N VAL A 730 19.80 -30.68 -10.03
CA VAL A 730 18.47 -31.30 -10.13
C VAL A 730 17.79 -31.23 -8.77
N SER A 731 16.60 -30.61 -8.72
CA SER A 731 15.72 -30.60 -7.54
C SER A 731 14.39 -31.25 -7.87
N LYS A 732 13.86 -32.07 -6.94
CA LYS A 732 12.64 -32.85 -7.11
C LYS A 732 11.59 -32.37 -6.11
N LEU A 733 10.60 -31.64 -6.60
CA LEU A 733 9.52 -31.06 -5.80
C LEU A 733 8.20 -31.78 -6.13
N HIS A 734 7.76 -32.65 -5.23
CA HIS A 734 6.55 -33.46 -5.38
C HIS A 734 6.57 -34.31 -6.67
N THR A 735 5.88 -33.88 -7.73
CA THR A 735 5.84 -34.53 -9.05
C THR A 735 6.73 -33.85 -10.10
N ASN A 736 7.24 -32.66 -9.81
CA ASN A 736 8.00 -31.85 -10.76
C ASN A 736 9.50 -31.97 -10.49
N THR A 737 10.30 -31.93 -11.56
CA THR A 737 11.76 -31.90 -11.48
C THR A 737 12.25 -30.60 -12.13
N ALA A 738 13.01 -29.82 -11.37
CA ALA A 738 13.69 -28.62 -11.86
C ALA A 738 15.15 -28.97 -12.15
N GLU A 739 15.61 -28.72 -13.38
CA GLU A 739 16.99 -28.94 -13.82
C GLU A 739 17.61 -27.62 -14.27
N LEU A 740 18.78 -27.28 -13.73
CA LEU A 740 19.53 -26.06 -14.08
C LEU A 740 21.00 -26.38 -14.36
N SER A 741 21.46 -26.10 -15.57
CA SER A 741 22.90 -26.16 -15.90
C SER A 741 23.61 -24.84 -15.57
N LEU A 742 24.78 -24.97 -14.94
CA LEU A 742 25.69 -23.90 -14.54
C LEU A 742 27.02 -24.06 -15.27
N ALA A 743 27.30 -23.17 -16.23
CA ALA A 743 28.66 -22.97 -16.74
C ALA A 743 29.44 -22.00 -15.82
N THR A 744 30.76 -21.87 -16.01
CA THR A 744 31.57 -20.84 -15.35
C THR A 744 30.90 -19.45 -15.39
N THR A 745 30.83 -18.81 -14.21
CA THR A 745 30.10 -17.57 -13.84
C THR A 745 28.59 -17.62 -13.71
N ASP A 746 27.91 -18.71 -14.12
CA ASP A 746 26.49 -18.89 -13.79
C ASP A 746 26.28 -18.97 -12.28
N THR A 747 25.22 -18.32 -11.80
CA THR A 747 24.86 -18.25 -10.37
C THR A 747 23.40 -18.63 -10.14
N VAL A 748 23.17 -19.41 -9.09
CA VAL A 748 21.85 -19.90 -8.66
C VAL A 748 21.63 -19.61 -7.18
N LEU A 749 20.41 -19.18 -6.86
CA LEU A 749 19.90 -19.13 -5.50
C LEU A 749 19.28 -20.47 -5.14
N VAL A 750 19.57 -20.99 -3.94
CA VAL A 750 18.84 -22.12 -3.34
C VAL A 750 18.15 -21.60 -2.08
N PRO A 751 16.84 -21.35 -2.13
CA PRO A 751 16.02 -20.96 -0.97
C PRO A 751 16.10 -21.96 0.19
N ALA A 752 15.94 -21.47 1.42
CA ALA A 752 16.04 -22.27 2.64
C ALA A 752 15.06 -23.45 2.71
N CYS A 753 13.87 -23.33 2.10
CA CYS A 753 12.86 -24.39 2.04
C CYS A 753 13.24 -25.58 1.15
N VAL A 754 14.23 -25.45 0.25
CA VAL A 754 14.72 -26.56 -0.58
C VAL A 754 15.60 -27.45 0.30
N GLU A 755 15.10 -28.57 0.82
CA GLU A 755 15.87 -29.43 1.76
C GLU A 755 17.19 -29.95 1.17
N SER A 756 17.18 -30.32 -0.10
CA SER A 756 18.32 -30.89 -0.82
C SER A 756 18.18 -30.83 -2.33
N PHE A 757 19.29 -30.93 -3.03
CA PHE A 757 19.36 -31.09 -4.49
C PHE A 757 20.45 -32.10 -4.85
N GLU A 758 20.31 -32.72 -6.02
CA GLU A 758 21.35 -33.50 -6.67
C GLU A 758 22.18 -32.56 -7.56
N MET A 759 23.47 -32.82 -7.69
CA MET A 759 24.40 -32.04 -8.50
C MET A 759 25.39 -32.97 -9.19
N SER A 760 25.59 -32.80 -10.50
CA SER A 760 26.49 -33.65 -11.29
C SER A 760 27.30 -32.86 -12.32
N GLY A 761 28.43 -33.42 -12.75
CA GLY A 761 29.31 -32.81 -13.76
C GLY A 761 30.80 -32.86 -13.41
N ASP A 762 31.57 -31.97 -14.02
CA ASP A 762 33.00 -31.74 -13.76
C ASP A 762 33.25 -30.24 -13.59
N GLY A 763 33.48 -29.80 -12.36
CA GLY A 763 33.58 -28.38 -12.03
C GLY A 763 33.78 -28.06 -10.56
N GLU A 764 34.00 -26.77 -10.30
CA GLU A 764 34.14 -26.21 -8.95
C GLU A 764 33.09 -25.12 -8.71
N VAL A 765 32.38 -25.23 -7.60
CA VAL A 765 31.27 -24.34 -7.22
C VAL A 765 31.59 -23.70 -5.87
N VAL A 766 31.62 -22.37 -5.82
CA VAL A 766 31.71 -21.63 -4.55
C VAL A 766 30.30 -21.38 -4.03
N VAL A 767 30.11 -21.55 -2.73
CA VAL A 767 28.80 -21.51 -2.06
C VAL A 767 28.86 -20.55 -0.89
N ALA A 768 28.12 -19.45 -0.98
CA ALA A 768 27.83 -18.58 0.16
C ALA A 768 26.58 -19.12 0.88
N ILE A 769 26.67 -19.34 2.19
CA ILE A 769 25.56 -19.82 3.03
C ILE A 769 25.26 -18.75 4.07
N SER A 770 24.01 -18.29 4.15
CA SER A 770 23.62 -17.27 5.15
C SER A 770 23.76 -17.80 6.59
N SER A 771 24.29 -16.96 7.48
CA SER A 771 24.37 -17.24 8.92
C SER A 771 23.98 -16.08 9.84
N ILE A 772 23.43 -14.97 9.29
CA ILE A 772 23.06 -13.77 10.05
C ILE A 772 22.10 -14.14 11.21
N THR A 773 22.58 -14.05 12.45
CA THR A 773 21.77 -14.19 13.65
C THR A 773 21.29 -12.82 14.14
N PRO A 774 19.97 -12.56 14.24
CA PRO A 774 19.46 -11.29 14.74
C PRO A 774 19.95 -10.97 16.17
N GLY A 775 20.66 -9.85 16.33
CA GLY A 775 21.04 -9.30 17.65
C GLY A 775 22.21 -9.96 18.37
N GLY A 776 22.93 -10.89 17.74
CA GLY A 776 24.07 -11.57 18.37
C GLY A 776 25.34 -10.71 18.43
N SER A 777 25.61 -10.05 19.55
CA SER A 777 26.89 -9.37 19.78
C SER A 777 28.01 -10.38 20.07
N THR A 778 28.67 -10.89 19.02
CA THR A 778 29.85 -11.74 19.16
C THR A 778 31.02 -10.94 19.73
N SER A 779 31.37 -11.21 20.99
CA SER A 779 32.58 -10.71 21.63
C SER A 779 33.82 -11.11 20.82
N PRO A 780 34.81 -10.23 20.61
CA PRO A 780 36.04 -10.56 19.87
C PRO A 780 37.02 -11.46 20.65
N HIS A 781 36.53 -12.21 21.65
CA HIS A 781 37.33 -13.10 22.51
C HIS A 781 37.03 -14.60 22.32
N ASP A 782 36.07 -14.96 21.45
CA ASP A 782 35.67 -16.35 21.17
C ASP A 782 36.13 -16.83 19.76
N VAL A 783 37.42 -16.58 19.42
CA VAL A 783 38.10 -17.07 18.20
C VAL A 783 39.52 -17.53 18.54
#